data_AF-Q2LX21-F1
#
_entry.id   AF-Q2LX21-F1
#
_cell.length_a   1.000
_cell.length_b   1.000
_cell.length_c   1.000
_cell.angle_alpha   90.00
_cell.angle_beta   90.00
_cell.angle_gamma   90.00
#
_symmetry.space_group_name_H-M   'P 1'
#
loop_
_entity.id
_entity.type
_entity.pdbx_description
1 polymer ?
#
loop_
_entity_poly.entity_id
_entity_poly.type
_entity_poly.pdbx_seq_one_letter_code
_entity_poly.pdbx_strand_id
1 'polypeptide(L)'
;MHPLIKLSVDPKGCAPDFCGGWIKMTDTKQDMMEDKREHPKAENLPKIEVGCGAAKGDDSYAAGFKAAGKALAGITSYRLSAVIVFASASYHLDEVLSGIRAAVGRVPIFGASSAGEICNGTLSESVSVTALASPFLSVGVGIGKEVSTDWRKAIHAAIDSGGLNRYFTPQDGSYYNSMTLEGRSAFAILFSPASTSHSDSYSPEILEELKRLSLGRLLFFGGAAVDAEKTSGHENFIFYNDQVCSDSMILAVFETTLRFGIAMGHGLHPTAKRARITRVRDYEVLELDGRRAADVFAEFHDLKKADLESKPLFEQNLNHLGMRDALGHYTIFTPRCFTPEGGILLAHPAPEGAFLVLMEAVEDDMIAAGKNTLRQAMMQSGINRPAAILVCSCFLRMLLLGNRIDEEIAAITDIMPGTPVTGFYSAGEQGSNDDHISRHNNESIVILLLGNELSYAAQVAGENRIMQRALEFRISEQKRLEKELADQVRFLQTLIKTIPSPVFYKDQQGRYLGCNRAFEEYNHISRTYLLGKSNWDFLPRDQAELHCKVDADLAEKGGKAVYECSIAGKDGELFHFLNNKAVFHRADGSLGGIIGVLVDITDRKNTEEALRASEEKFLKAFHNNPTMMIICTADEGRVIEVNDSCLRIMGFTRLEMMGKTSGQLNIHACLEQRDTLLRMMEEKGSVRNMEISLRTKSGEIRHCLFSAEQIQLQKGNHILLLLQDVTDQKRSEEERLQRIRLQSILNMAGTICHEFNQPMQVLSGYIDLLLSRAWEDSKVHGSLLKIKEQTARMTQITRKLMTLNDPSVQDYAGIGKIVNLNGDQGK
;
A
#
# COMPACT_ATOMS: atom_id res chain seq x y z
N MET A 1 39.17 -31.33 -19.10
CA MET A 1 38.97 -32.33 -18.03
C MET A 1 37.48 -32.41 -17.70
N HIS A 2 37.01 -33.56 -17.20
CA HIS A 2 35.61 -33.93 -16.91
C HIS A 2 34.82 -32.94 -16.00
N PRO A 3 33.46 -33.05 -15.91
CA PRO A 3 32.51 -33.40 -16.99
C PRO A 3 31.17 -32.63 -16.95
N LEU A 4 30.42 -32.69 -18.07
CA LEU A 4 28.98 -32.44 -18.10
C LEU A 4 28.21 -33.66 -17.55
N ILE A 5 27.22 -33.44 -16.69
CA ILE A 5 26.24 -34.46 -16.30
C ILE A 5 24.92 -34.18 -17.01
N LYS A 6 24.51 -35.08 -17.92
CA LYS A 6 23.13 -35.20 -18.37
C LYS A 6 22.34 -36.00 -17.34
N LEU A 7 21.13 -35.55 -17.02
CA LEU A 7 20.11 -36.40 -16.42
C LEU A 7 18.88 -36.42 -17.34
N SER A 8 18.48 -37.63 -17.71
CA SER A 8 17.33 -37.92 -18.56
C SER A 8 16.03 -37.86 -17.78
N VAL A 9 15.01 -37.23 -18.36
CA VAL A 9 13.62 -37.38 -17.89
C VAL A 9 12.99 -38.51 -18.69
N ASP A 10 12.43 -39.51 -18.00
CA ASP A 10 11.61 -40.57 -18.60
C ASP A 10 10.20 -40.53 -17.98
N PRO A 11 9.11 -40.43 -18.76
CA PRO A 11 7.78 -40.15 -18.21
C PRO A 11 6.85 -41.38 -18.18
N LYS A 12 6.31 -41.71 -16.99
CA LYS A 12 4.94 -42.26 -16.72
C LYS A 12 4.87 -42.90 -15.32
N GLY A 13 3.76 -42.70 -14.61
CA GLY A 13 3.42 -43.55 -13.44
C GLY A 13 2.61 -42.89 -12.31
N CYS A 14 1.29 -42.82 -12.49
CA CYS A 14 0.23 -42.85 -11.46
C CYS A 14 0.33 -41.99 -10.17
N ALA A 15 -0.61 -41.06 -10.04
CA ALA A 15 -1.29 -40.73 -8.76
C ALA A 15 -2.24 -41.90 -8.35
N PRO A 16 -2.90 -41.96 -7.17
CA PRO A 16 -3.44 -40.85 -6.34
C PRO A 16 -3.08 -41.02 -4.82
N ASP A 17 -3.66 -40.35 -3.81
CA ASP A 17 -4.69 -39.28 -3.68
C ASP A 17 -4.44 -38.50 -2.36
N PHE A 18 -5.02 -37.29 -2.20
CA PHE A 18 -5.90 -36.90 -1.07
C PHE A 18 -6.33 -35.42 -1.16
N CYS A 19 -7.57 -35.14 -0.74
CA CYS A 19 -8.29 -33.89 -0.98
C CYS A 19 -8.19 -32.83 0.14
N GLY A 20 -8.37 -31.56 -0.28
CA GLY A 20 -8.96 -30.47 0.54
C GLY A 20 -7.97 -29.68 1.42
N GLY A 21 -8.05 -28.35 1.50
CA GLY A 21 -8.89 -27.40 0.75
C GLY A 21 -8.78 -26.01 1.37
N TRP A 22 -8.53 -24.98 0.57
CA TRP A 22 -8.47 -23.59 1.06
C TRP A 22 -9.46 -22.71 0.32
N ILE A 23 -10.31 -22.04 1.09
CA ILE A 23 -11.41 -21.20 0.61
C ILE A 23 -10.91 -19.76 0.41
N LYS A 24 -11.40 -19.16 -0.67
CA LYS A 24 -11.25 -17.77 -1.15
C LYS A 24 -11.01 -16.69 -0.07
N MET A 25 -10.11 -15.78 -0.38
CA MET A 25 -10.38 -14.34 -0.27
C MET A 25 -10.18 -13.66 -1.64
N THR A 26 -11.30 -13.22 -2.20
CA THR A 26 -11.50 -12.19 -3.22
C THR A 26 -11.32 -10.79 -2.58
N ASP A 27 -11.10 -9.65 -3.23
CA ASP A 27 -10.95 -9.23 -4.65
C ASP A 27 -10.01 -8.01 -4.70
N THR A 28 -9.29 -7.82 -5.82
CA THR A 28 -8.89 -6.53 -6.47
C THR A 28 -7.77 -6.78 -7.49
N LYS A 29 -8.09 -7.49 -8.59
CA LYS A 29 -7.21 -7.64 -9.77
C LYS A 29 -7.98 -7.72 -11.10
N GLN A 30 -9.12 -7.03 -11.18
CA GLN A 30 -9.87 -6.82 -12.42
C GLN A 30 -9.93 -5.32 -12.72
N ASP A 31 -8.88 -4.82 -13.39
CA ASP A 31 -8.87 -3.53 -14.12
C ASP A 31 -7.63 -3.38 -15.04
N MET A 32 -6.99 -4.50 -15.44
CA MET A 32 -5.76 -4.49 -16.25
C MET A 32 -5.71 -5.57 -17.35
N MET A 33 -6.86 -5.95 -17.91
CA MET A 33 -6.90 -6.83 -19.09
C MET A 33 -8.02 -6.47 -20.06
N GLU A 34 -7.93 -5.30 -20.70
CA GLU A 34 -8.67 -5.06 -21.96
C GLU A 34 -8.00 -4.00 -22.87
N ASP A 35 -6.76 -4.27 -23.31
CA ASP A 35 -6.34 -3.89 -24.67
C ASP A 35 -5.30 -4.87 -25.21
N LYS A 36 -5.75 -5.81 -26.06
CA LYS A 36 -4.88 -6.70 -26.84
C LYS A 36 -4.78 -6.21 -28.30
N ARG A 37 -4.34 -4.97 -28.48
CA ARG A 37 -3.60 -4.60 -29.68
C ARG A 37 -2.14 -5.03 -29.50
N GLU A 38 -1.56 -5.63 -30.53
CA GLU A 38 -0.14 -6.01 -30.54
C GLU A 38 0.73 -4.74 -30.59
N HIS A 39 1.03 -4.17 -29.43
CA HIS A 39 2.11 -3.21 -29.32
C HIS A 39 3.45 -3.94 -29.48
N PRO A 40 4.36 -3.47 -30.36
CA PRO A 40 5.70 -4.02 -30.44
C PRO A 40 6.36 -3.98 -29.06
N LYS A 41 7.02 -5.06 -28.64
CA LYS A 41 7.82 -5.07 -27.41
C LYS A 41 8.78 -3.87 -27.45
N ALA A 42 8.89 -3.10 -26.36
CA ALA A 42 9.62 -1.83 -26.32
C ALA A 42 11.13 -1.92 -26.66
N GLU A 43 11.68 -3.14 -26.73
CA GLU A 43 13.04 -3.41 -27.23
C GLU A 43 13.17 -3.25 -28.76
N ASN A 44 12.10 -3.46 -29.53
CA ASN A 44 12.11 -3.45 -31.00
C ASN A 44 11.79 -2.08 -31.63
N LEU A 45 11.31 -1.09 -30.86
CA LEU A 45 11.13 0.27 -31.37
C LEU A 45 12.50 0.95 -31.56
N PRO A 46 12.68 1.73 -32.65
CA PRO A 46 13.88 2.53 -32.83
C PRO A 46 14.05 3.50 -31.64
N LYS A 47 15.26 3.91 -31.31
CA LYS A 47 15.51 4.94 -30.29
C LYS A 47 15.35 6.35 -30.86
N ILE A 48 15.41 6.49 -32.19
CA ILE A 48 15.11 7.75 -32.89
C ILE A 48 14.49 7.43 -34.25
N GLU A 49 13.44 8.16 -34.60
CA GLU A 49 12.86 8.20 -35.94
C GLU A 49 13.37 9.47 -36.64
N VAL A 50 13.86 9.34 -37.86
CA VAL A 50 14.27 10.47 -38.72
C VAL A 50 13.67 10.28 -40.10
N GLY A 51 13.04 11.34 -40.60
CA GLY A 51 12.61 11.42 -41.99
C GLY A 51 13.14 12.67 -42.66
N CYS A 52 13.57 12.56 -43.91
CA CYS A 52 13.93 13.68 -44.76
C CYS A 52 12.95 13.76 -45.94
N GLY A 53 12.74 14.96 -46.46
CA GLY A 53 11.83 15.19 -47.57
C GLY A 53 12.11 16.51 -48.27
N ALA A 54 12.11 16.48 -49.60
CA ALA A 54 12.34 17.67 -50.42
C ALA A 54 11.26 17.89 -51.47
N ALA A 55 11.08 19.15 -51.88
CA ALA A 55 10.15 19.57 -52.93
C ALA A 55 10.70 20.74 -53.75
N LYS A 56 10.25 20.82 -55.01
CA LYS A 56 10.43 21.96 -55.91
C LYS A 56 9.07 22.38 -56.48
N GLY A 57 8.94 23.64 -56.89
CA GLY A 57 7.80 24.16 -57.65
C GLY A 57 7.60 25.66 -57.41
N ASP A 58 6.77 26.30 -58.24
CA ASP A 58 6.65 27.77 -58.26
C ASP A 58 5.88 28.36 -57.05
N ASP A 59 5.10 27.52 -56.35
CA ASP A 59 4.36 27.87 -55.13
C ASP A 59 5.21 27.56 -53.89
N SER A 60 5.62 28.63 -53.20
CA SER A 60 6.52 28.57 -52.03
C SER A 60 5.86 27.86 -50.83
N TYR A 61 4.59 28.15 -50.55
CA TYR A 61 3.83 27.47 -49.50
C TYR A 61 3.68 25.97 -49.80
N ALA A 62 3.32 25.61 -51.03
CA ALA A 62 3.16 24.22 -51.43
C ALA A 62 4.49 23.45 -51.46
N ALA A 63 5.61 24.10 -51.79
CA ALA A 63 6.95 23.50 -51.69
C ALA A 63 7.27 23.15 -50.23
N GLY A 64 7.12 24.10 -49.30
CA GLY A 64 7.32 23.87 -47.87
C GLY A 64 6.42 22.77 -47.30
N PHE A 65 5.12 22.82 -47.59
CA PHE A 65 4.16 21.83 -47.12
C PHE A 65 4.46 20.41 -47.65
N LYS A 66 4.83 20.27 -48.94
CA LYS A 66 5.16 18.96 -49.54
C LYS A 66 6.48 18.39 -49.02
N ALA A 67 7.51 19.23 -48.82
CA ALA A 67 8.79 18.80 -48.26
C ALA A 67 8.61 18.28 -46.83
N ALA A 68 7.90 19.05 -45.99
CA ALA A 68 7.54 18.64 -44.64
C ALA A 68 6.68 17.36 -44.60
N GLY A 69 5.65 17.26 -45.44
CA GLY A 69 4.80 16.06 -45.54
C GLY A 69 5.58 14.78 -45.90
N LYS A 70 6.60 14.89 -46.76
CA LYS A 70 7.53 13.78 -47.05
C LYS A 70 8.41 13.43 -45.85
N ALA A 71 8.97 14.42 -45.16
CA ALA A 71 9.79 14.19 -43.96
C ALA A 71 8.97 13.52 -42.84
N LEU A 72 7.71 13.91 -42.66
CA LEU A 72 6.80 13.30 -41.68
C LEU A 72 6.47 11.82 -41.98
N ALA A 73 6.58 11.37 -43.23
CA ALA A 73 6.36 9.96 -43.58
C ALA A 73 7.40 9.00 -42.94
N GLY A 74 8.55 9.53 -42.48
CA GLY A 74 9.55 8.77 -41.72
C GLY A 74 9.29 8.71 -40.20
N ILE A 75 8.23 9.35 -39.70
CA ILE A 75 7.90 9.44 -38.27
C ILE A 75 6.60 8.68 -37.99
N THR A 76 6.60 7.76 -37.02
CA THR A 76 5.46 6.85 -36.81
C THR A 76 5.05 6.70 -35.34
N SER A 77 6.01 6.69 -34.43
CA SER A 77 5.82 6.31 -33.03
C SER A 77 6.06 7.47 -32.07
N TYR A 78 6.90 8.43 -32.45
CA TYR A 78 7.34 9.51 -31.56
C TYR A 78 6.81 10.89 -31.95
N ARG A 79 6.73 11.76 -30.95
CA ARG A 79 6.54 13.20 -31.18
C ARG A 79 7.84 13.80 -31.69
N LEU A 80 7.72 14.75 -32.62
CA LEU A 80 8.86 15.51 -33.14
C LEU A 80 9.60 16.22 -32.00
N SER A 81 10.92 16.05 -31.96
CA SER A 81 11.85 16.77 -31.09
C SER A 81 12.28 18.09 -31.75
N ALA A 82 12.52 18.07 -33.07
CA ALA A 82 12.88 19.25 -33.87
C ALA A 82 12.63 19.02 -35.36
N VAL A 83 12.57 20.12 -36.13
CA VAL A 83 12.54 20.13 -37.59
C VAL A 83 13.65 21.06 -38.11
N ILE A 84 14.47 20.55 -39.02
CA ILE A 84 15.57 21.29 -39.65
C ILE A 84 15.19 21.60 -41.10
N VAL A 85 15.42 22.83 -41.56
CA VAL A 85 14.98 23.32 -42.88
C VAL A 85 16.14 23.94 -43.65
N PHE A 86 16.27 23.57 -44.91
CA PHE A 86 17.15 24.26 -45.86
C PHE A 86 16.35 24.61 -47.10
N ALA A 87 16.47 25.84 -47.59
CA ALA A 87 15.73 26.30 -48.75
C ALA A 87 16.50 27.35 -49.54
N SER A 88 16.40 27.28 -50.86
CA SER A 88 16.96 28.29 -51.75
C SER A 88 16.29 29.65 -51.53
N ALA A 89 17.08 30.72 -51.56
CA ALA A 89 16.61 32.10 -51.40
C ALA A 89 15.73 32.61 -52.57
N SER A 90 15.54 31.81 -53.64
CA SER A 90 14.63 32.12 -54.75
C SER A 90 13.14 31.99 -54.39
N TYR A 91 12.81 31.35 -53.26
CA TYR A 91 11.45 31.20 -52.76
C TYR A 91 11.03 32.38 -51.86
N HIS A 92 9.71 32.59 -51.72
CA HIS A 92 9.16 33.42 -50.65
C HIS A 92 9.28 32.67 -49.31
N LEU A 93 10.39 32.91 -48.61
CA LEU A 93 10.82 32.12 -47.44
C LEU A 93 9.79 32.07 -46.30
N ASP A 94 9.02 33.14 -46.05
CA ASP A 94 7.95 33.16 -45.04
C ASP A 94 6.77 32.25 -45.44
N GLU A 95 6.47 32.11 -46.74
CA GLU A 95 5.46 31.18 -47.23
C GLU A 95 5.93 29.73 -47.13
N VAL A 96 7.21 29.46 -47.46
CA VAL A 96 7.84 28.15 -47.26
C VAL A 96 7.72 27.73 -45.79
N LEU A 97 8.11 28.61 -44.87
CA LEU A 97 8.08 28.33 -43.43
C LEU A 97 6.64 28.15 -42.92
N SER A 98 5.68 28.93 -43.44
CA SER A 98 4.25 28.77 -43.16
C SER A 98 3.71 27.41 -43.64
N GLY A 99 4.12 26.96 -44.83
CA GLY A 99 3.77 25.65 -45.38
C GLY A 99 4.33 24.50 -44.55
N ILE A 100 5.59 24.60 -44.12
CA ILE A 100 6.22 23.62 -43.20
C ILE A 100 5.46 23.60 -41.88
N ARG A 101 5.21 24.77 -41.26
CA ARG A 101 4.49 24.91 -39.99
C ARG A 101 3.10 24.29 -40.03
N ALA A 102 2.37 24.46 -41.14
CA ALA A 102 1.04 23.87 -41.33
C ALA A 102 1.07 22.33 -41.37
N ALA A 103 2.16 21.72 -41.85
CA ALA A 103 2.34 20.27 -41.84
C ALA A 103 2.85 19.71 -40.51
N VAL A 104 3.86 20.33 -39.89
CA VAL A 104 4.54 19.79 -38.69
C VAL A 104 3.94 20.23 -37.36
N GLY A 105 3.09 21.26 -37.35
CA GLY A 105 2.49 21.82 -36.14
C GLY A 105 3.51 22.56 -35.26
N ARG A 106 3.22 22.68 -33.95
CA ARG A 106 4.09 23.38 -32.99
C ARG A 106 5.23 22.49 -32.49
N VAL A 107 6.39 22.65 -33.11
CA VAL A 107 7.69 22.01 -32.84
C VAL A 107 8.79 23.06 -33.09
N PRO A 108 9.97 23.00 -32.44
CA PRO A 108 11.11 23.81 -32.84
C PRO A 108 11.44 23.60 -34.32
N ILE A 109 11.33 24.67 -35.11
CA ILE A 109 11.79 24.69 -36.52
C ILE A 109 13.02 25.59 -36.57
N PHE A 110 14.10 25.13 -37.21
CA PHE A 110 15.24 26.00 -37.47
C PHE A 110 16.02 25.61 -38.73
N GLY A 111 16.89 26.50 -39.21
CA GLY A 111 17.65 26.23 -40.42
C GLY A 111 18.28 27.46 -41.07
N ALA A 112 18.69 27.31 -42.32
CA ALA A 112 19.41 28.32 -43.10
C ALA A 112 18.99 28.35 -44.57
N SER A 113 19.16 29.49 -45.23
CA SER A 113 19.17 29.56 -46.70
C SER A 113 20.38 28.82 -47.26
N SER A 114 20.21 28.26 -48.46
CA SER A 114 21.17 27.33 -49.06
C SER A 114 21.54 27.69 -50.50
N ALA A 115 22.81 27.42 -50.86
CA ALA A 115 23.31 27.42 -52.24
C ALA A 115 22.91 26.15 -53.01
N GLY A 116 22.52 25.10 -52.27
CA GLY A 116 21.92 23.86 -52.73
C GLY A 116 21.55 23.00 -51.53
N GLU A 117 20.57 22.12 -51.67
CA GLU A 117 20.04 21.30 -50.57
C GLU A 117 20.52 19.85 -50.71
N ILE A 118 20.57 19.11 -49.59
CA ILE A 118 20.88 17.68 -49.58
C ILE A 118 19.69 16.91 -48.99
N CYS A 119 19.23 15.89 -49.71
CA CYS A 119 18.15 14.98 -49.29
C CYS A 119 18.25 13.65 -50.07
N ASN A 120 19.05 12.71 -49.55
CA ASN A 120 19.42 11.43 -50.18
C ASN A 120 20.07 11.58 -51.56
N GLY A 121 20.71 12.73 -51.78
CA GLY A 121 21.19 13.22 -53.06
C GLY A 121 21.28 14.74 -53.03
N THR A 122 21.85 15.31 -54.09
CA THR A 122 22.04 16.74 -54.31
C THR A 122 20.78 17.38 -54.91
N LEU A 123 20.50 18.61 -54.51
CA LEU A 123 19.37 19.41 -54.98
C LEU A 123 19.78 20.88 -55.13
N SER A 124 19.04 21.58 -55.97
CA SER A 124 19.17 23.02 -56.25
C SER A 124 17.78 23.64 -56.30
N GLU A 125 17.62 24.92 -55.96
CA GLU A 125 16.33 25.62 -56.09
C GLU A 125 15.17 24.84 -55.45
N SER A 126 15.40 24.25 -54.27
CA SER A 126 14.42 23.39 -53.59
C SER A 126 14.23 23.78 -52.13
N VAL A 127 13.27 23.12 -51.49
CA VAL A 127 13.09 23.11 -50.04
C VAL A 127 13.36 21.68 -49.56
N SER A 128 14.28 21.52 -48.62
CA SER A 128 14.59 20.28 -47.90
C SER A 128 14.22 20.41 -46.43
N VAL A 129 13.57 19.39 -45.89
CA VAL A 129 13.08 19.34 -44.50
C VAL A 129 13.50 18.02 -43.87
N THR A 130 14.01 18.09 -42.65
CA THR A 130 14.37 16.95 -41.81
C THR A 130 13.58 16.97 -40.52
N ALA A 131 12.80 15.92 -40.29
CA ALA A 131 12.04 15.70 -39.07
C ALA A 131 12.82 14.75 -38.15
N LEU A 132 13.05 15.16 -36.89
CA LEU A 132 13.70 14.35 -35.86
C LEU A 132 12.68 14.05 -34.74
N ALA A 133 12.50 12.79 -34.37
CA ALA A 133 11.59 12.40 -33.29
C ALA A 133 12.23 11.32 -32.38
N SER A 134 12.46 11.65 -31.11
CA SER A 134 13.01 10.70 -30.14
C SER A 134 12.68 11.09 -28.69
N PRO A 135 12.31 10.12 -27.82
CA PRO A 135 12.22 10.35 -26.38
C PRO A 135 13.60 10.45 -25.69
N PHE A 136 14.68 10.22 -26.43
CA PHE A 136 16.07 10.29 -25.96
C PHE A 136 16.80 11.55 -26.45
N LEU A 137 16.07 12.50 -27.08
CA LEU A 137 16.60 13.73 -27.67
C LEU A 137 15.79 14.94 -27.20
N SER A 138 16.47 15.91 -26.59
CA SER A 138 15.93 17.21 -26.20
C SER A 138 16.66 18.32 -26.96
N VAL A 139 15.95 19.33 -27.45
CA VAL A 139 16.52 20.39 -28.30
C VAL A 139 16.10 21.75 -27.75
N GLY A 140 17.08 22.58 -27.42
CA GLY A 140 16.90 24.01 -27.17
C GLY A 140 17.44 24.80 -28.35
N VAL A 141 16.68 25.76 -28.88
CA VAL A 141 17.08 26.57 -30.03
C VAL A 141 16.92 28.04 -29.68
N GLY A 142 17.96 28.84 -29.90
CA GLY A 142 17.93 30.29 -29.76
C GLY A 142 18.50 31.01 -30.98
N ILE A 143 18.19 32.30 -31.08
CA ILE A 143 18.56 33.18 -32.20
C ILE A 143 19.31 34.41 -31.69
N GLY A 144 20.40 34.75 -32.35
CA GLY A 144 21.09 36.04 -32.25
C GLY A 144 20.80 36.85 -33.52
N LYS A 145 20.52 38.15 -33.39
CA LYS A 145 20.31 39.09 -34.50
C LYS A 145 21.35 40.21 -34.45
N GLU A 146 21.48 40.97 -35.52
CA GLU A 146 22.44 42.08 -35.66
C GLU A 146 23.91 41.60 -35.60
N VAL A 147 24.19 40.41 -36.17
CA VAL A 147 25.50 39.73 -36.08
C VAL A 147 26.61 40.57 -36.70
N SER A 148 26.33 41.23 -37.82
CA SER A 148 27.25 42.15 -38.52
C SER A 148 27.66 43.36 -37.67
N THR A 149 26.83 43.74 -36.70
CA THR A 149 27.02 44.92 -35.84
C THR A 149 27.66 44.56 -34.50
N ASP A 150 27.16 43.52 -33.82
CA ASP A 150 27.72 43.01 -32.57
C ASP A 150 27.46 41.50 -32.41
N TRP A 151 28.31 40.69 -33.03
CA TRP A 151 28.26 39.24 -32.94
C TRP A 151 28.40 38.71 -31.49
N ARG A 152 29.02 39.44 -30.55
CA ARG A 152 29.12 39.01 -29.14
C ARG A 152 27.79 39.15 -28.44
N LYS A 153 27.09 40.28 -28.64
CA LYS A 153 25.71 40.48 -28.18
C LYS A 153 24.77 39.45 -28.81
N ALA A 154 24.95 39.12 -30.09
CA ALA A 154 24.16 38.10 -30.78
C ALA A 154 24.33 36.69 -30.16
N ILE A 155 25.55 36.29 -29.79
CA ILE A 155 25.81 35.03 -29.05
C ILE A 155 25.03 34.98 -27.75
N HIS A 156 25.13 36.03 -26.91
CA HIS A 156 24.41 36.05 -25.64
C HIS A 156 22.89 36.02 -25.85
N ALA A 157 22.36 36.77 -26.83
CA ALA A 157 20.94 36.71 -27.19
C ALA A 157 20.49 35.32 -27.65
N ALA A 158 21.33 34.57 -28.40
CA ALA A 158 21.05 33.19 -28.78
C ALA A 158 21.05 32.25 -27.57
N ILE A 159 22.01 32.40 -26.66
CA ILE A 159 22.08 31.60 -25.43
C ILE A 159 20.87 31.84 -24.52
N ASP A 160 20.48 33.10 -24.34
CA ASP A 160 19.34 33.48 -23.48
C ASP A 160 18.00 33.07 -24.09
N SER A 161 17.75 33.39 -25.37
CA SER A 161 16.48 33.10 -26.04
C SER A 161 16.18 31.60 -26.15
N GLY A 162 17.21 30.77 -26.31
CA GLY A 162 17.07 29.31 -26.32
C GLY A 162 17.08 28.64 -24.94
N GLY A 163 17.24 29.38 -23.85
CA GLY A 163 17.38 28.82 -22.49
C GLY A 163 18.66 28.00 -22.27
N LEU A 164 19.71 28.29 -23.04
CA LEU A 164 20.92 27.48 -23.22
C LEU A 164 22.01 27.77 -22.16
N ASN A 165 21.81 28.77 -21.30
CA ASN A 165 22.76 29.23 -20.28
C ASN A 165 23.50 28.10 -19.52
N ARG A 166 22.81 27.00 -19.21
CA ARG A 166 23.38 25.83 -18.52
C ARG A 166 24.58 25.16 -19.23
N TYR A 167 24.68 25.30 -20.56
CA TYR A 167 25.77 24.72 -21.35
C TYR A 167 26.95 25.68 -21.54
N PHE A 168 26.72 26.99 -21.34
CA PHE A 168 27.66 28.08 -21.63
C PHE A 168 28.05 28.89 -20.38
N THR A 169 27.76 28.37 -19.18
CA THR A 169 28.18 28.97 -17.91
C THR A 169 29.48 28.30 -17.42
N PRO A 170 30.66 28.92 -17.59
CA PRO A 170 31.93 28.26 -17.31
C PRO A 170 32.17 27.98 -15.81
N GLN A 171 31.47 28.67 -14.91
CA GLN A 171 31.66 28.52 -13.46
C GLN A 171 30.94 27.30 -12.86
N ASP A 172 29.90 26.77 -13.52
CA ASP A 172 29.09 25.67 -12.97
C ASP A 172 29.28 24.35 -13.74
N GLY A 173 30.23 23.54 -13.26
CA GLY A 173 30.43 22.18 -13.77
C GLY A 173 29.38 21.18 -13.29
N SER A 174 28.48 21.54 -12.37
CA SER A 174 27.53 20.59 -11.76
C SER A 174 26.53 20.04 -12.77
N TYR A 175 26.12 20.84 -13.77
CA TYR A 175 25.21 20.39 -14.82
C TYR A 175 25.85 19.33 -15.73
N TYR A 176 27.09 19.56 -16.18
CA TYR A 176 27.81 18.56 -16.98
C TYR A 176 28.09 17.28 -16.18
N ASN A 177 28.36 17.39 -14.88
CA ASN A 177 28.52 16.23 -14.00
C ASN A 177 27.22 15.44 -13.83
N SER A 178 26.08 16.09 -13.60
CA SER A 178 24.77 15.40 -13.46
C SER A 178 24.33 14.79 -14.79
N MET A 179 24.50 15.51 -15.90
CA MET A 179 24.29 15.01 -17.25
C MET A 179 25.10 13.72 -17.50
N THR A 180 26.40 13.72 -17.17
CA THR A 180 27.29 12.55 -17.29
C THR A 180 26.87 11.39 -16.39
N LEU A 181 26.52 11.64 -15.12
CA LEU A 181 26.04 10.62 -14.18
C LEU A 181 24.73 9.96 -14.64
N GLU A 182 23.88 10.71 -15.34
CA GLU A 182 22.65 10.20 -15.95
C GLU A 182 22.87 9.52 -17.31
N GLY A 183 24.09 9.56 -17.85
CA GLY A 183 24.46 9.02 -19.15
C GLY A 183 24.07 9.89 -20.35
N ARG A 184 23.70 11.15 -20.09
CA ARG A 184 23.39 12.18 -21.09
C ARG A 184 24.68 12.83 -21.61
N SER A 185 24.65 13.30 -22.84
CA SER A 185 25.69 14.10 -23.52
C SER A 185 25.04 15.20 -24.35
N ALA A 186 25.81 16.15 -24.88
CA ALA A 186 25.28 17.22 -25.71
C ALA A 186 26.21 17.63 -26.85
N PHE A 187 25.62 18.12 -27.94
CA PHE A 187 26.29 18.79 -29.06
C PHE A 187 25.49 20.03 -29.48
N ALA A 188 26.10 20.90 -30.27
CA ALA A 188 25.46 22.08 -30.81
C ALA A 188 25.41 22.04 -32.34
N ILE A 189 24.32 22.52 -32.92
CA ILE A 189 24.25 22.95 -34.31
C ILE A 189 24.33 24.48 -34.34
N LEU A 190 25.25 25.01 -35.15
CA LEU A 190 25.48 26.43 -35.34
C LEU A 190 25.25 26.79 -36.81
N PHE A 191 24.33 27.71 -37.06
CA PHE A 191 24.14 28.32 -38.37
C PHE A 191 24.38 29.83 -38.24
N SER A 192 25.45 30.31 -38.85
CA SER A 192 25.88 31.71 -38.85
C SER A 192 25.57 32.39 -40.19
N PRO A 193 25.60 33.72 -40.30
CA PRO A 193 25.51 34.37 -41.60
C PRO A 193 26.86 34.26 -42.34
N ALA A 194 26.84 33.98 -43.64
CA ALA A 194 28.04 34.11 -44.47
C ALA A 194 28.29 35.59 -44.84
N SER A 195 29.43 35.87 -45.47
CA SER A 195 29.69 37.19 -46.05
C SER A 195 28.64 37.52 -47.13
N THR A 196 28.25 38.77 -47.20
CA THR A 196 27.36 39.35 -48.22
C THR A 196 28.08 40.50 -48.93
N SER A 197 27.41 41.13 -49.90
CA SER A 197 27.85 42.41 -50.48
C SER A 197 27.95 43.58 -49.49
N HIS A 198 27.39 43.46 -48.27
CA HIS A 198 27.32 44.54 -47.28
C HIS A 198 27.94 44.22 -45.92
N SER A 199 28.21 42.95 -45.60
CA SER A 199 28.70 42.50 -44.30
C SER A 199 29.68 41.33 -44.38
N ASP A 200 30.62 41.29 -43.44
CA ASP A 200 31.56 40.19 -43.26
C ASP A 200 31.01 39.10 -42.32
N SER A 201 31.45 37.85 -42.55
CA SER A 201 31.13 36.72 -41.67
C SER A 201 32.01 36.72 -40.43
N TYR A 202 31.39 36.64 -39.25
CA TYR A 202 32.04 36.43 -37.96
C TYR A 202 31.99 34.97 -37.48
N SER A 203 31.78 34.02 -38.41
CA SER A 203 31.62 32.59 -38.10
C SER A 203 32.80 31.98 -37.31
N PRO A 204 34.08 32.29 -37.61
CA PRO A 204 35.21 31.81 -36.82
C PRO A 204 35.19 32.31 -35.37
N GLU A 205 34.96 33.62 -35.15
CA GLU A 205 34.95 34.20 -33.80
C GLU A 205 33.76 33.73 -32.99
N ILE A 206 32.60 33.57 -33.63
CA ILE A 206 31.40 33.03 -32.99
C ILE A 206 31.67 31.62 -32.48
N LEU A 207 32.31 30.77 -33.29
CA LEU A 207 32.70 29.42 -32.87
C LEU A 207 33.71 29.44 -31.72
N GLU A 208 34.78 30.24 -31.80
CA GLU A 208 35.78 30.31 -30.72
C GLU A 208 35.21 30.87 -29.40
N GLU A 209 34.33 31.86 -29.46
CA GLU A 209 33.66 32.40 -28.28
C GLU A 209 32.68 31.39 -27.66
N LEU A 210 31.91 30.66 -28.47
CA LEU A 210 31.04 29.58 -28.00
C LEU A 210 31.84 28.41 -27.41
N LYS A 211 33.01 28.06 -27.99
CA LYS A 211 33.96 27.10 -27.40
C LYS A 211 34.50 27.60 -26.06
N ARG A 212 34.85 28.89 -25.95
CA ARG A 212 35.33 29.51 -24.71
C ARG A 212 34.26 29.48 -23.61
N LEU A 213 33.02 29.84 -23.93
CA LEU A 213 31.88 29.85 -23.00
C LEU A 213 31.48 28.44 -22.55
N SER A 214 31.52 27.45 -23.44
CA SER A 214 31.26 26.04 -23.12
C SER A 214 32.46 25.28 -22.52
N LEU A 215 33.61 25.94 -22.34
CA LEU A 215 34.90 25.33 -21.94
C LEU A 215 35.31 24.13 -22.83
N GLY A 216 34.97 24.18 -24.12
CA GLY A 216 35.24 23.10 -25.08
C GLY A 216 34.43 21.81 -24.84
N ARG A 217 33.38 21.83 -24.00
CA ARG A 217 32.58 20.64 -23.68
C ARG A 217 31.51 20.29 -24.72
N LEU A 218 31.18 21.23 -25.62
CA LEU A 218 30.29 20.99 -26.74
C LEU A 218 31.09 20.80 -28.03
N LEU A 219 30.70 19.79 -28.80
CA LEU A 219 31.08 19.69 -30.21
C LEU A 219 30.07 20.47 -31.05
N PHE A 220 30.56 21.17 -32.08
CA PHE A 220 29.76 21.96 -33.00
C PHE A 220 29.71 21.29 -34.37
N PHE A 221 28.50 21.19 -34.92
CA PHE A 221 28.22 20.86 -36.32
C PHE A 221 27.58 22.09 -36.98
N GLY A 222 27.96 22.43 -38.20
CA GLY A 222 27.31 23.55 -38.87
C GLY A 222 28.04 24.12 -40.06
N GLY A 223 27.60 25.31 -40.42
CA GLY A 223 28.06 26.08 -41.57
C GLY A 223 27.27 27.38 -41.67
N ALA A 224 27.78 28.33 -42.42
CA ALA A 224 27.15 29.61 -42.64
C ALA A 224 26.08 29.55 -43.75
N ALA A 225 24.99 30.27 -43.55
CA ALA A 225 23.90 30.46 -44.48
C ALA A 225 24.36 31.24 -45.72
N VAL A 226 23.95 30.78 -46.89
CA VAL A 226 24.32 31.32 -48.21
C VAL A 226 23.08 31.42 -49.10
N ASP A 227 23.13 32.20 -50.17
CA ASP A 227 22.04 32.32 -51.14
C ASP A 227 22.43 31.71 -52.51
N ALA A 228 21.61 31.92 -53.54
CA ALA A 228 21.89 31.44 -54.90
C ALA A 228 23.06 32.19 -55.57
N GLU A 229 23.35 33.42 -55.13
CA GLU A 229 24.53 34.23 -55.48
C GLU A 229 25.71 33.98 -54.50
N LYS A 230 25.58 32.94 -53.67
CA LYS A 230 26.55 32.36 -52.74
C LYS A 230 26.94 33.32 -51.62
N THR A 231 28.12 33.93 -51.73
CA THR A 231 28.65 34.94 -50.80
C THR A 231 28.82 36.31 -51.46
N SER A 232 28.35 36.46 -52.70
CA SER A 232 28.37 37.72 -53.45
C SER A 232 27.01 38.45 -53.40
N GLY A 233 25.95 37.75 -53.01
CA GLY A 233 24.58 38.25 -52.95
C GLY A 233 24.30 39.30 -51.87
N HIS A 234 23.05 39.75 -51.83
CA HIS A 234 22.62 40.86 -50.99
C HIS A 234 22.28 40.47 -49.55
N GLU A 235 21.66 39.31 -49.32
CA GLU A 235 21.27 38.83 -47.98
C GLU A 235 21.27 37.30 -47.92
N ASN A 236 21.70 36.74 -46.80
CA ASN A 236 21.45 35.35 -46.43
C ASN A 236 20.49 35.28 -45.23
N PHE A 237 19.78 34.16 -45.09
CA PHE A 237 18.65 34.04 -44.17
C PHE A 237 18.77 32.83 -43.24
N ILE A 238 18.22 32.99 -42.04
CA ILE A 238 18.11 31.97 -41.01
C ILE A 238 16.63 31.77 -40.67
N PHE A 239 16.20 30.51 -40.59
CA PHE A 239 14.84 30.14 -40.17
C PHE A 239 14.79 29.95 -38.66
N TYR A 240 13.96 30.70 -37.94
CA TYR A 240 13.71 30.50 -36.51
C TYR A 240 12.21 30.44 -36.19
N ASN A 241 11.72 29.22 -35.97
CA ASN A 241 10.31 28.90 -35.69
C ASN A 241 9.33 29.40 -36.76
N ASP A 242 8.88 30.64 -36.63
CA ASP A 242 7.89 31.29 -37.49
C ASP A 242 8.45 32.60 -38.09
N GLN A 243 9.77 32.79 -38.03
CA GLN A 243 10.49 33.96 -38.51
C GLN A 243 11.57 33.55 -39.52
N VAL A 244 11.63 34.27 -40.63
CA VAL A 244 12.83 34.37 -41.48
C VAL A 244 13.60 35.60 -41.00
N CYS A 245 14.92 35.49 -40.81
CA CYS A 245 15.76 36.60 -40.35
C CYS A 245 17.06 36.67 -41.16
N SER A 246 17.37 37.83 -41.74
CA SER A 246 18.72 38.16 -42.21
C SER A 246 19.60 38.68 -41.06
N ASP A 247 20.90 38.81 -41.30
CA ASP A 247 21.94 39.23 -40.33
C ASP A 247 21.80 38.58 -38.94
N SER A 248 21.58 37.27 -38.94
CA SER A 248 21.21 36.50 -37.76
C SER A 248 21.97 35.18 -37.70
N MET A 249 22.09 34.62 -36.50
CA MET A 249 22.66 33.30 -36.24
C MET A 249 21.70 32.44 -35.40
N ILE A 250 21.74 31.13 -35.58
CA ILE A 250 21.07 30.16 -34.72
C ILE A 250 22.07 29.28 -33.99
N LEU A 251 21.73 29.02 -32.73
CA LEU A 251 22.39 28.07 -31.86
C LEU A 251 21.34 27.07 -31.36
N ALA A 252 21.46 25.82 -31.79
CA ALA A 252 20.60 24.72 -31.35
C ALA A 252 21.42 23.69 -30.56
N VAL A 253 21.18 23.56 -29.24
CA VAL A 253 21.84 22.53 -28.43
C VAL A 253 20.94 21.30 -28.32
N PHE A 254 21.51 20.17 -28.70
CA PHE A 254 20.91 18.85 -28.62
C PHE A 254 21.48 18.12 -27.41
N GLU A 255 20.64 17.86 -26.42
CA GLU A 255 20.97 16.99 -25.28
C GLU A 255 20.38 15.60 -25.53
N THR A 256 21.19 14.55 -25.38
CA THR A 256 20.82 13.21 -25.80
C THR A 256 21.42 12.11 -24.94
N THR A 257 20.82 10.92 -24.96
CA THR A 257 21.46 9.68 -24.49
C THR A 257 21.86 8.76 -25.65
N LEU A 258 21.60 9.17 -26.90
CA LEU A 258 22.01 8.47 -28.11
C LEU A 258 23.51 8.67 -28.38
N ARG A 259 24.10 7.77 -29.16
CA ARG A 259 25.42 8.00 -29.77
C ARG A 259 25.29 9.03 -30.88
N PHE A 260 26.25 9.94 -30.95
CA PHE A 260 26.47 10.81 -32.10
C PHE A 260 27.97 10.91 -32.39
N GLY A 261 28.33 11.30 -33.62
CA GLY A 261 29.70 11.62 -34.01
C GLY A 261 29.72 12.82 -34.94
N ILE A 262 30.72 13.69 -34.82
CA ILE A 262 30.93 14.84 -35.71
C ILE A 262 32.36 14.74 -36.25
N ALA A 263 32.50 14.71 -37.58
CA ALA A 263 33.80 14.69 -38.25
C ALA A 263 33.85 15.71 -39.38
N MET A 264 35.05 16.20 -39.68
CA MET A 264 35.36 17.13 -40.77
C MET A 264 36.46 16.56 -41.67
N GLY A 265 36.36 16.78 -42.98
CA GLY A 265 37.42 16.46 -43.94
C GLY A 265 37.42 17.40 -45.15
N HIS A 266 38.56 17.50 -45.86
CA HIS A 266 38.70 18.36 -47.05
C HIS A 266 39.03 17.58 -48.33
N GLY A 267 39.96 16.62 -48.31
CA GLY A 267 40.41 15.89 -49.52
C GLY A 267 41.49 16.61 -50.35
N LEU A 268 41.74 17.91 -50.09
CA LEU A 268 42.90 18.64 -50.62
C LEU A 268 44.24 18.08 -50.14
N HIS A 269 45.29 18.17 -50.97
CA HIS A 269 46.66 17.70 -50.65
C HIS A 269 47.68 18.84 -50.52
N PRO A 270 48.67 18.74 -49.61
CA PRO A 270 49.71 19.75 -49.46
C PRO A 270 50.79 19.63 -50.55
N THR A 271 51.02 20.70 -51.31
CA THR A 271 52.11 20.76 -52.29
C THR A 271 53.47 21.09 -51.65
N ALA A 272 54.54 21.10 -52.46
CA ALA A 272 55.85 21.57 -52.02
C ALA A 272 55.94 23.11 -51.84
N LYS A 273 54.99 23.88 -52.38
CA LYS A 273 55.00 25.35 -52.28
C LYS A 273 54.48 25.78 -50.91
N ARG A 274 55.35 26.39 -50.10
CA ARG A 274 55.03 26.85 -48.73
C ARG A 274 55.85 28.08 -48.36
N ALA A 275 55.33 28.90 -47.46
CA ALA A 275 55.99 30.08 -46.92
C ALA A 275 55.61 30.31 -45.46
N ARG A 276 56.48 30.93 -44.67
CA ARG A 276 56.22 31.26 -43.26
C ARG A 276 55.60 32.65 -43.14
N ILE A 277 54.55 32.79 -42.34
CA ILE A 277 53.97 34.09 -41.97
C ILE A 277 55.01 34.85 -41.15
N THR A 278 55.49 35.99 -41.65
CA THR A 278 56.45 36.86 -40.95
C THR A 278 55.85 38.15 -40.42
N ARG A 279 54.68 38.56 -40.92
CA ARG A 279 53.92 39.71 -40.39
C ARG A 279 52.43 39.53 -40.65
N VAL A 280 51.59 39.66 -39.60
CA VAL A 280 50.12 39.61 -39.70
C VAL A 280 49.48 40.83 -39.02
N ARG A 281 48.27 41.18 -39.46
CA ARG A 281 47.39 42.14 -38.79
C ARG A 281 45.97 41.60 -38.84
N ASP A 282 45.50 41.08 -37.72
CA ASP A 282 44.19 40.40 -37.59
C ASP A 282 44.00 39.31 -38.66
N TYR A 283 43.20 39.58 -39.70
CA TYR A 283 42.89 38.69 -40.83
C TYR A 283 43.85 38.82 -42.01
N GLU A 284 44.67 39.88 -42.01
CA GLU A 284 45.55 40.23 -43.11
C GLU A 284 46.95 39.68 -42.89
N VAL A 285 47.34 38.69 -43.71
CA VAL A 285 48.73 38.29 -43.82
C VAL A 285 49.45 39.32 -44.67
N LEU A 286 50.28 40.14 -44.03
CA LEU A 286 51.03 41.21 -44.69
C LEU A 286 52.27 40.65 -45.38
N GLU A 287 52.97 39.72 -44.72
CA GLU A 287 54.23 39.17 -45.23
C GLU A 287 54.37 37.65 -45.08
N LEU A 288 54.90 37.05 -46.14
CA LEU A 288 55.29 35.65 -46.25
C LEU A 288 56.80 35.58 -46.59
N ASP A 289 57.57 34.90 -45.76
CA ASP A 289 59.04 34.83 -45.82
C ASP A 289 59.74 36.20 -45.97
N GLY A 290 59.20 37.25 -45.32
CA GLY A 290 59.72 38.62 -45.38
C GLY A 290 59.47 39.34 -46.71
N ARG A 291 58.62 38.78 -47.58
CA ARG A 291 58.12 39.41 -48.81
C ARG A 291 56.63 39.70 -48.66
N ARG A 292 56.09 40.65 -49.44
CA ARG A 292 54.65 40.94 -49.48
C ARG A 292 53.86 39.67 -49.79
N ALA A 293 52.84 39.39 -48.99
CA ALA A 293 52.11 38.12 -49.10
C ALA A 293 51.45 37.95 -50.48
N ALA A 294 50.88 39.01 -51.06
CA ALA A 294 50.25 38.95 -52.38
C ALA A 294 51.22 38.55 -53.51
N ASP A 295 52.49 38.98 -53.44
CA ASP A 295 53.52 38.62 -54.42
C ASP A 295 53.88 37.13 -54.30
N VAL A 296 54.00 36.61 -53.06
CA VAL A 296 54.26 35.19 -52.78
C VAL A 296 53.08 34.30 -53.19
N PHE A 297 51.85 34.76 -53.02
CA PHE A 297 50.65 34.03 -53.42
C PHE A 297 50.46 33.97 -54.94
N ALA A 298 50.82 35.04 -55.66
CA ALA A 298 50.89 35.01 -57.12
C ALA A 298 51.97 34.01 -57.60
N GLU A 299 53.15 33.99 -56.96
CA GLU A 299 54.22 33.01 -57.22
C GLU A 299 53.78 31.57 -56.91
N PHE A 300 52.99 31.34 -55.85
CA PHE A 300 52.41 30.02 -55.58
C PHE A 300 51.53 29.51 -56.73
N HIS A 301 50.84 30.40 -57.43
CA HIS A 301 49.97 30.06 -58.55
C HIS A 301 50.66 30.10 -59.93
N ASP A 302 51.94 30.47 -59.98
CA ASP A 302 52.67 30.75 -61.23
C ASP A 302 52.01 31.85 -62.11
N LEU A 303 51.30 32.78 -61.45
CA LEU A 303 50.54 33.89 -62.07
C LEU A 303 51.17 35.25 -61.73
N LYS A 304 50.75 36.32 -62.41
CA LYS A 304 51.10 37.70 -62.01
C LYS A 304 50.02 38.26 -61.10
N LYS A 305 50.42 39.06 -60.10
CA LYS A 305 49.50 39.74 -59.17
C LYS A 305 48.40 40.53 -59.90
N ALA A 306 48.74 41.22 -60.98
CA ALA A 306 47.79 42.03 -61.77
C ALA A 306 46.68 41.21 -62.44
N ASP A 307 46.93 39.94 -62.77
CA ASP A 307 45.91 39.05 -63.36
C ASP A 307 44.85 38.69 -62.29
N LEU A 308 45.32 38.51 -61.05
CA LEU A 308 44.55 38.11 -59.86
C LEU A 308 43.77 39.27 -59.21
N GLU A 309 44.12 40.53 -59.48
CA GLU A 309 43.42 41.73 -58.98
C GLU A 309 42.06 42.00 -59.65
N SER A 310 41.73 41.25 -60.71
CA SER A 310 40.55 41.49 -61.55
C SER A 310 39.21 41.05 -60.94
N LYS A 311 39.25 40.19 -59.92
CA LYS A 311 38.08 39.60 -59.23
C LYS A 311 38.42 39.29 -57.77
N PRO A 312 37.45 38.97 -56.89
CA PRO A 312 37.74 38.33 -55.61
C PRO A 312 38.54 37.02 -55.81
N LEU A 313 39.48 36.71 -54.91
CA LEU A 313 40.39 35.57 -55.08
C LEU A 313 39.64 34.23 -54.96
N PHE A 314 38.63 34.15 -54.09
CA PHE A 314 37.81 32.96 -53.90
C PHE A 314 36.92 32.61 -55.10
N GLU A 315 36.67 33.55 -56.02
CA GLU A 315 35.89 33.34 -57.24
C GLU A 315 36.75 32.88 -58.44
N GLN A 316 38.08 32.87 -58.29
CA GLN A 316 39.02 32.65 -59.40
C GLN A 316 39.47 31.20 -59.56
N ASN A 317 38.83 30.25 -58.86
CA ASN A 317 39.14 28.81 -58.90
C ASN A 317 40.63 28.51 -58.67
N LEU A 318 41.19 29.14 -57.64
CA LEU A 318 42.59 29.06 -57.25
C LEU A 318 42.82 27.99 -56.18
N ASN A 319 44.03 27.44 -56.12
CA ASN A 319 44.42 26.52 -55.07
C ASN A 319 44.45 27.23 -53.70
N HIS A 320 43.99 26.53 -52.67
CA HIS A 320 43.78 27.11 -51.34
C HIS A 320 45.06 27.11 -50.51
N LEU A 321 45.04 27.78 -49.37
CA LEU A 321 46.16 27.74 -48.41
C LEU A 321 45.81 26.84 -47.24
N GLY A 322 46.76 26.04 -46.78
CA GLY A 322 46.62 25.14 -45.64
C GLY A 322 47.64 25.47 -44.55
N MET A 323 47.21 25.53 -43.29
CA MET A 323 48.10 25.56 -42.14
C MET A 323 48.04 24.22 -41.42
N ARG A 324 49.21 23.62 -41.17
CA ARG A 324 49.32 22.34 -40.49
C ARG A 324 49.32 22.52 -38.97
N ASP A 325 48.47 21.79 -38.26
CA ASP A 325 48.48 21.75 -36.79
C ASP A 325 49.50 20.74 -36.22
N ALA A 326 49.60 20.69 -34.89
CA ALA A 326 50.58 19.85 -34.17
C ALA A 326 50.32 18.33 -34.32
N LEU A 327 49.11 17.92 -34.65
CA LEU A 327 48.74 16.52 -34.91
C LEU A 327 48.87 16.18 -36.40
N GLY A 328 49.03 17.19 -37.25
CA GLY A 328 49.37 17.07 -38.65
C GLY A 328 48.21 17.29 -39.61
N HIS A 329 47.02 17.65 -39.10
CA HIS A 329 45.86 18.01 -39.91
C HIS A 329 46.05 19.40 -40.53
N TYR A 330 45.38 19.67 -41.65
CA TYR A 330 45.40 20.97 -42.30
C TYR A 330 44.09 21.72 -42.04
N THR A 331 44.22 22.94 -41.52
CA THR A 331 43.14 23.94 -41.52
C THR A 331 43.18 24.65 -42.86
N ILE A 332 42.06 24.72 -43.58
CA ILE A 332 42.00 25.26 -44.94
C ILE A 332 41.50 26.71 -44.93
N PHE A 333 42.32 27.59 -45.51
CA PHE A 333 42.12 29.03 -45.61
C PHE A 333 41.77 29.38 -47.06
N THR A 334 40.68 30.12 -47.23
CA THR A 334 40.35 30.74 -48.52
C THR A 334 40.78 32.21 -48.50
N PRO A 335 41.72 32.62 -49.36
CA PRO A 335 42.02 34.03 -49.61
C PRO A 335 40.79 34.76 -50.16
N ARG A 336 40.43 35.90 -49.58
CA ARG A 336 39.30 36.73 -50.04
C ARG A 336 39.71 37.69 -51.13
N CYS A 337 40.71 38.53 -50.85
CA CYS A 337 41.23 39.54 -51.77
C CYS A 337 42.67 39.92 -51.38
N PHE A 338 43.38 40.60 -52.29
CA PHE A 338 44.58 41.34 -51.91
C PHE A 338 44.20 42.66 -51.22
N THR A 339 45.03 43.09 -50.29
CA THR A 339 44.85 44.36 -49.56
C THR A 339 45.68 45.49 -50.19
N PRO A 340 45.36 46.77 -49.92
CA PRO A 340 46.12 47.91 -50.43
C PRO A 340 47.61 47.91 -50.03
N GLU A 341 47.98 47.28 -48.90
CA GLU A 341 49.38 47.15 -48.47
C GLU A 341 50.16 46.04 -49.20
N GLY A 342 49.50 45.25 -50.04
CA GLY A 342 50.08 44.07 -50.70
C GLY A 342 50.03 42.80 -49.85
N GLY A 343 49.18 42.78 -48.82
CA GLY A 343 48.84 41.59 -48.06
C GLY A 343 47.73 40.75 -48.71
N ILE A 344 47.34 39.69 -48.03
CA ILE A 344 46.20 38.82 -48.38
C ILE A 344 45.24 38.83 -47.20
N LEU A 345 43.97 39.12 -47.46
CA LEU A 345 42.91 38.95 -46.46
C LEU A 345 42.46 37.48 -46.45
N LEU A 346 42.64 36.79 -45.33
CA LEU A 346 42.17 35.41 -45.13
C LEU A 346 40.76 35.41 -44.53
N ALA A 347 40.08 34.27 -44.61
CA ALA A 347 38.77 34.08 -43.98
C ALA A 347 38.80 33.93 -42.44
N HIS A 348 39.97 33.63 -41.84
CA HIS A 348 40.13 33.53 -40.39
C HIS A 348 41.59 33.68 -39.91
N PRO A 349 41.81 33.88 -38.58
CA PRO A 349 43.08 33.86 -37.87
C PRO A 349 44.23 33.03 -38.45
N ALA A 350 45.37 33.62 -38.79
CA ALA A 350 46.61 32.88 -39.05
C ALA A 350 47.77 33.45 -38.19
N PRO A 351 48.35 32.68 -37.24
CA PRO A 351 49.37 33.19 -36.33
C PRO A 351 50.73 33.39 -37.02
N GLU A 352 51.47 34.41 -36.58
CA GLU A 352 52.87 34.63 -37.00
C GLU A 352 53.76 33.42 -36.67
N GLY A 353 54.72 33.14 -37.56
CA GLY A 353 55.61 32.00 -37.45
C GLY A 353 55.04 30.68 -37.98
N ALA A 354 53.73 30.57 -38.23
CA ALA A 354 53.13 29.42 -38.90
C ALA A 354 53.50 29.36 -40.39
N PHE A 355 53.40 28.16 -40.98
CA PHE A 355 53.58 27.95 -42.41
C PHE A 355 52.22 27.86 -43.11
N LEU A 356 52.05 28.63 -44.17
CA LEU A 356 50.99 28.41 -45.17
C LEU A 356 51.57 27.56 -46.30
N VAL A 357 50.86 26.50 -46.65
CA VAL A 357 51.19 25.56 -47.73
C VAL A 357 50.13 25.70 -48.81
N LEU A 358 50.50 25.73 -50.08
CA LEU A 358 49.54 25.67 -51.17
C LEU A 358 48.93 24.27 -51.25
N MET A 359 47.61 24.19 -51.26
CA MET A 359 46.81 22.96 -51.24
C MET A 359 46.20 22.72 -52.61
N GLU A 360 46.43 21.56 -53.20
CA GLU A 360 45.87 21.15 -54.49
C GLU A 360 44.61 20.28 -54.34
N ALA A 361 43.64 20.46 -55.24
CA ALA A 361 42.43 19.67 -55.30
C ALA A 361 42.58 18.50 -56.29
N VAL A 362 42.29 17.28 -55.85
CA VAL A 362 42.18 16.09 -56.70
C VAL A 362 40.73 15.59 -56.58
N GLU A 363 39.97 15.62 -57.67
CA GLU A 363 38.52 15.35 -57.66
C GLU A 363 38.15 14.04 -56.95
N ASP A 364 38.85 12.94 -57.25
CA ASP A 364 38.56 11.63 -56.67
C ASP A 364 38.82 11.58 -55.16
N ASP A 365 39.80 12.35 -54.65
CA ASP A 365 40.09 12.46 -53.22
C ASP A 365 39.15 13.46 -52.52
N MET A 366 38.68 14.49 -53.22
CA MET A 366 37.60 15.37 -52.77
C MET A 366 36.31 14.55 -52.58
N ILE A 367 35.91 13.74 -53.57
CA ILE A 367 34.78 12.80 -53.46
C ILE A 367 35.04 11.75 -52.37
N ALA A 368 36.29 11.27 -52.23
CA ALA A 368 36.67 10.38 -51.15
C ALA A 368 36.62 11.03 -49.76
N ALA A 369 36.70 12.36 -49.65
CA ALA A 369 36.62 13.06 -48.37
C ALA A 369 35.28 12.80 -47.68
N GLY A 370 34.15 12.86 -48.39
CA GLY A 370 32.82 12.60 -47.79
C GLY A 370 32.71 11.21 -47.18
N LYS A 371 33.07 10.16 -47.94
CA LYS A 371 33.03 8.78 -47.47
C LYS A 371 34.05 8.49 -46.34
N ASN A 372 35.19 9.18 -46.34
CA ASN A 372 36.20 9.06 -45.28
C ASN A 372 35.77 9.79 -44.00
N THR A 373 35.18 10.97 -44.12
CA THR A 373 34.60 11.76 -43.02
C THR A 373 33.47 10.98 -42.33
N LEU A 374 32.62 10.29 -43.09
CA LEU A 374 31.58 9.41 -42.51
C LEU A 374 32.21 8.27 -41.69
N ARG A 375 33.23 7.59 -42.24
CA ARG A 375 33.95 6.52 -41.52
C ARG A 375 34.62 7.04 -40.25
N GLN A 376 35.19 8.25 -40.29
CA GLN A 376 35.77 8.91 -39.13
C GLN A 376 34.70 9.17 -38.06
N ALA A 377 33.55 9.75 -38.43
CA ALA A 377 32.41 9.95 -37.51
C ALA A 377 31.91 8.62 -36.91
N MET A 378 31.85 7.54 -37.70
CA MET A 378 31.51 6.19 -37.21
C MET A 378 32.53 5.66 -36.20
N MET A 379 33.83 5.72 -36.51
CA MET A 379 34.89 5.22 -35.63
C MET A 379 34.95 5.98 -34.31
N GLN A 380 34.84 7.32 -34.37
CA GLN A 380 34.85 8.20 -33.19
C GLN A 380 33.63 7.98 -32.27
N SER A 381 32.45 7.73 -32.84
CA SER A 381 31.21 7.53 -32.08
C SER A 381 30.91 6.08 -31.69
N GLY A 382 31.56 5.13 -32.35
CA GLY A 382 31.24 3.70 -32.26
C GLY A 382 29.82 3.37 -32.72
N ILE A 383 29.25 4.13 -33.65
CA ILE A 383 27.90 3.87 -34.21
C ILE A 383 27.99 2.76 -35.26
N ASN A 384 27.22 1.69 -35.05
CA ASN A 384 27.05 0.60 -36.02
C ASN A 384 25.66 0.64 -36.68
N ARG A 385 24.67 1.23 -36.00
CA ARG A 385 23.30 1.37 -36.50
C ARG A 385 22.98 2.87 -36.65
N PRO A 386 23.32 3.49 -37.80
CA PRO A 386 23.00 4.88 -38.05
C PRO A 386 21.48 5.08 -38.09
N ALA A 387 21.03 6.29 -37.73
CA ALA A 387 19.65 6.74 -37.86
C ALA A 387 19.52 7.91 -38.85
N ALA A 388 20.53 8.78 -38.92
CA ALA A 388 20.61 9.86 -39.90
C ALA A 388 22.05 10.37 -40.07
N ILE A 389 22.32 10.93 -41.24
CA ILE A 389 23.56 11.57 -41.63
C ILE A 389 23.23 13.01 -42.01
N LEU A 390 23.66 13.99 -41.20
CA LEU A 390 23.52 15.40 -41.49
C LEU A 390 24.85 15.92 -42.08
N VAL A 391 24.78 16.67 -43.18
CA VAL A 391 25.94 17.10 -43.98
C VAL A 391 25.92 18.62 -44.16
N CYS A 392 27.05 19.28 -43.87
CA CYS A 392 27.36 20.60 -44.38
C CYS A 392 28.57 20.46 -45.31
N SER A 393 28.42 20.75 -46.59
CA SER A 393 29.51 20.67 -47.58
C SER A 393 29.74 22.06 -48.18
N CYS A 394 30.99 22.50 -48.31
CA CYS A 394 31.27 23.85 -48.81
C CYS A 394 30.75 24.06 -50.24
N PHE A 395 30.04 25.15 -50.51
CA PHE A 395 29.51 25.47 -51.85
C PHE A 395 30.63 25.60 -52.90
N LEU A 396 31.85 25.95 -52.48
CA LEU A 396 33.01 26.02 -53.36
C LEU A 396 33.42 24.64 -53.90
N ARG A 397 33.12 23.55 -53.17
CA ARG A 397 33.27 22.16 -53.67
C ARG A 397 32.36 21.89 -54.87
N MET A 398 31.23 22.59 -54.99
CA MET A 398 30.37 22.53 -56.19
C MET A 398 31.05 23.18 -57.41
N LEU A 399 31.93 24.17 -57.21
CA LEU A 399 32.75 24.75 -58.28
C LEU A 399 33.90 23.82 -58.67
N LEU A 400 34.57 23.21 -57.69
CA LEU A 400 35.70 22.29 -57.90
C LEU A 400 35.28 20.96 -58.54
N LEU A 401 34.15 20.37 -58.10
CA LEU A 401 33.66 19.08 -58.61
C LEU A 401 32.74 19.23 -59.83
N GLY A 402 32.17 20.41 -60.07
CA GLY A 402 31.31 20.68 -61.22
C GLY A 402 30.18 19.67 -61.38
N ASN A 403 30.19 18.92 -62.49
CA ASN A 403 29.19 17.88 -62.79
C ASN A 403 29.33 16.60 -61.96
N ARG A 404 30.41 16.44 -61.18
CA ARG A 404 30.68 15.28 -60.31
C ARG A 404 30.25 15.50 -58.85
N ILE A 405 29.63 16.65 -58.53
CA ILE A 405 29.20 16.96 -57.16
C ILE A 405 28.25 15.91 -56.57
N ASP A 406 27.43 15.28 -57.40
CA ASP A 406 26.51 14.21 -57.03
C ASP A 406 27.25 12.95 -56.52
N GLU A 407 28.48 12.69 -57.01
CA GLU A 407 29.31 11.56 -56.59
C GLU A 407 29.74 11.66 -55.12
N GLU A 408 29.87 12.87 -54.57
CA GLU A 408 30.23 13.08 -53.14
C GLU A 408 29.14 12.53 -52.22
N ILE A 409 27.87 12.88 -52.47
CA ILE A 409 26.73 12.43 -51.66
C ILE A 409 26.38 10.97 -51.95
N ALA A 410 26.58 10.50 -53.19
CA ALA A 410 26.46 9.08 -53.53
C ALA A 410 27.48 8.24 -52.73
N ALA A 411 28.75 8.64 -52.67
CA ALA A 411 29.80 7.93 -51.95
C ALA A 411 29.58 7.84 -50.42
N ILE A 412 28.84 8.79 -49.84
CA ILE A 412 28.36 8.74 -48.45
C ILE A 412 27.22 7.73 -48.32
N THR A 413 26.23 7.81 -49.22
CA THR A 413 25.03 6.95 -49.24
C THR A 413 25.37 5.47 -49.45
N ASP A 414 26.39 5.17 -50.28
CA ASP A 414 26.86 3.81 -50.58
C ASP A 414 27.43 3.07 -49.36
N ILE A 415 27.96 3.77 -48.34
CA ILE A 415 28.40 3.13 -47.09
C ILE A 415 27.18 2.69 -46.25
N MET A 416 26.09 3.45 -46.30
CA MET A 416 24.94 3.30 -45.40
C MET A 416 23.59 3.33 -46.16
N PRO A 417 23.36 2.40 -47.11
CA PRO A 417 22.16 2.39 -47.93
C PRO A 417 20.88 2.34 -47.07
N GLY A 418 19.94 3.24 -47.36
CA GLY A 418 18.68 3.37 -46.62
C GLY A 418 18.75 4.24 -45.36
N THR A 419 19.91 4.79 -45.00
CA THR A 419 20.01 5.82 -43.96
C THR A 419 19.69 7.19 -44.58
N PRO A 420 18.80 8.00 -43.98
CA PRO A 420 18.56 9.38 -44.41
C PRO A 420 19.85 10.21 -44.43
N VAL A 421 20.23 10.71 -45.61
CA VAL A 421 21.28 11.73 -45.78
C VAL A 421 20.61 13.07 -46.04
N THR A 422 20.96 14.11 -45.30
CA THR A 422 20.32 15.41 -45.40
C THR A 422 21.28 16.53 -45.03
N GLY A 423 21.00 17.77 -45.44
CA GLY A 423 21.94 18.86 -45.26
C GLY A 423 21.77 19.98 -46.28
N PHE A 424 22.83 20.76 -46.44
CA PHE A 424 22.91 21.81 -47.45
C PHE A 424 24.37 22.11 -47.84
N TYR A 425 24.52 22.85 -48.93
CA TYR A 425 25.77 23.46 -49.32
C TYR A 425 25.92 24.83 -48.65
N SER A 426 26.93 24.94 -47.78
CA SER A 426 27.21 26.05 -46.87
C SER A 426 28.49 26.80 -47.24
N ALA A 427 28.86 27.83 -46.46
CA ALA A 427 30.22 28.33 -46.39
C ALA A 427 30.76 28.19 -44.96
N GLY A 428 32.07 28.15 -44.73
CA GLY A 428 32.63 28.22 -43.37
C GLY A 428 32.14 27.11 -42.45
N GLU A 429 32.41 25.87 -42.85
CA GLU A 429 31.95 24.65 -42.20
C GLU A 429 32.54 24.49 -40.80
N GLN A 430 31.71 24.04 -39.86
CA GLN A 430 32.03 23.95 -38.44
C GLN A 430 31.92 22.51 -37.98
N GLY A 431 33.02 21.92 -37.52
CA GLY A 431 33.15 20.49 -37.24
C GLY A 431 34.43 20.12 -36.51
N SER A 432 34.61 18.84 -36.14
CA SER A 432 35.77 18.36 -35.38
C SER A 432 36.67 17.40 -36.16
N ASN A 433 37.97 17.42 -35.82
CA ASN A 433 38.97 16.44 -36.27
C ASN A 433 39.13 15.32 -35.21
N ASP A 434 40.18 14.49 -35.33
CA ASP A 434 40.46 13.36 -34.41
C ASP A 434 40.87 13.77 -32.98
N ASP A 435 41.12 15.05 -32.73
CA ASP A 435 41.32 15.61 -31.39
C ASP A 435 40.01 16.03 -30.70
N HIS A 436 38.86 15.87 -31.38
CA HIS A 436 37.55 16.32 -30.93
C HIS A 436 37.47 17.83 -30.64
N ILE A 437 38.34 18.66 -31.24
CA ILE A 437 38.25 20.12 -31.14
C ILE A 437 37.49 20.65 -32.34
N SER A 438 36.39 21.36 -32.09
CA SER A 438 35.63 22.04 -33.14
C SER A 438 36.46 23.17 -33.78
N ARG A 439 36.46 23.22 -35.10
CA ARG A 439 37.18 24.16 -35.97
C ARG A 439 36.21 24.74 -37.01
N HIS A 440 36.60 25.87 -37.59
CA HIS A 440 35.96 26.48 -38.73
C HIS A 440 36.91 26.36 -39.94
N ASN A 441 36.51 25.63 -40.97
CA ASN A 441 37.28 25.48 -42.21
C ASN A 441 36.39 25.84 -43.41
N ASN A 442 37.00 26.31 -44.49
CA ASN A 442 36.35 26.31 -45.81
C ASN A 442 36.72 25.05 -46.61
N GLU A 443 36.13 24.87 -47.79
CA GLU A 443 36.38 23.75 -48.73
C GLU A 443 36.21 22.35 -48.11
N SER A 444 35.53 22.29 -46.97
CA SER A 444 35.42 21.08 -46.17
C SER A 444 34.02 20.50 -46.30
N ILE A 445 33.91 19.24 -45.91
CA ILE A 445 32.65 18.56 -45.65
C ILE A 445 32.64 18.15 -44.17
N VAL A 446 31.56 18.47 -43.48
CA VAL A 446 31.31 18.08 -42.10
C VAL A 446 30.10 17.17 -42.05
N ILE A 447 30.22 16.09 -41.28
CA ILE A 447 29.17 15.11 -41.09
C ILE A 447 28.85 14.98 -39.61
N LEU A 448 27.58 15.17 -39.25
CA LEU A 448 26.98 14.77 -37.99
C LEU A 448 26.23 13.44 -38.21
N LEU A 449 26.74 12.39 -37.58
CA LEU A 449 26.15 11.05 -37.58
C LEU A 449 25.32 10.86 -36.31
N LEU A 450 24.02 10.58 -36.44
CA LEU A 450 23.14 10.22 -35.32
C LEU A 450 22.91 8.71 -35.30
N GLY A 451 23.09 8.08 -34.14
CA GLY A 451 22.94 6.63 -33.97
C GLY A 451 21.58 6.22 -33.40
N ASN A 452 21.07 5.06 -33.84
CA ASN A 452 19.90 4.39 -33.28
C ASN A 452 20.23 3.59 -31.99
N GLU A 453 21.31 3.98 -31.31
CA GLU A 453 21.95 3.25 -30.22
C GLU A 453 22.21 4.19 -29.05
N LEU A 454 22.03 3.71 -27.82
CA LEU A 454 22.36 4.49 -26.62
C LEU A 454 23.88 4.56 -26.43
N SER A 455 24.34 5.65 -25.82
CA SER A 455 25.71 5.79 -25.33
C SER A 455 26.00 4.72 -24.26
N TYR A 456 27.27 4.33 -24.11
CA TYR A 456 27.64 3.38 -23.05
C TYR A 456 27.31 3.93 -21.65
N ALA A 457 27.51 5.24 -21.44
CA ALA A 457 27.14 5.91 -20.20
C ALA A 457 25.62 5.84 -19.93
N ALA A 458 24.78 5.99 -20.96
CA ALA A 458 23.33 5.84 -20.84
C ALA A 458 22.89 4.41 -20.50
N GLN A 459 23.55 3.40 -21.07
CA GLN A 459 23.32 1.99 -20.74
C GLN A 459 23.63 1.72 -19.27
N VAL A 460 24.84 2.08 -18.82
CA VAL A 460 25.29 1.91 -17.43
C VAL A 460 24.42 2.72 -16.45
N ALA A 461 24.03 3.95 -16.80
CA ALA A 461 23.12 4.75 -15.97
C ALA A 461 21.71 4.13 -15.88
N GLY A 462 21.24 3.45 -16.94
CA GLY A 462 20.00 2.68 -16.93
C GLY A 462 20.08 1.46 -16.01
N GLU A 463 21.13 0.65 -16.14
CA GLU A 463 21.39 -0.51 -15.28
C GLU A 463 21.53 -0.13 -13.81
N ASN A 464 22.28 0.94 -13.51
CA ASN A 464 22.45 1.45 -12.15
C ASN A 464 21.11 1.87 -11.52
N ARG A 465 20.21 2.54 -12.27
CA ARG A 465 18.85 2.88 -11.78
C ARG A 465 18.02 1.62 -11.48
N ILE A 466 18.15 0.56 -12.27
CA ILE A 466 17.46 -0.72 -12.03
C ILE A 466 18.03 -1.39 -10.77
N MET A 467 19.34 -1.45 -10.62
CA MET A 467 20.00 -2.03 -9.44
C MET A 467 19.67 -1.25 -8.16
N GLN A 468 19.67 0.09 -8.20
CA GLN A 468 19.28 0.93 -7.07
C GLN A 468 17.86 0.63 -6.60
N ARG A 469 16.88 0.61 -7.52
CA ARG A 469 15.47 0.28 -7.19
C ARG A 469 15.33 -1.14 -6.61
N ALA A 470 16.06 -2.11 -7.16
CA ALA A 470 16.06 -3.48 -6.64
C ALA A 470 16.66 -3.56 -5.22
N LEU A 471 17.73 -2.80 -4.95
CA LEU A 471 18.35 -2.71 -3.64
C LEU A 471 17.46 -2.01 -2.61
N GLU A 472 16.84 -0.87 -2.98
CA GLU A 472 15.88 -0.16 -2.14
C GLU A 472 14.68 -1.04 -1.76
N PHE A 473 14.12 -1.76 -2.74
CA PHE A 473 13.07 -2.74 -2.50
C PHE A 473 13.53 -3.84 -1.53
N ARG A 474 14.74 -4.39 -1.73
CA ARG A 474 15.30 -5.45 -0.87
C ARG A 474 15.54 -4.97 0.56
N ILE A 475 16.05 -3.75 0.75
CA ILE A 475 16.26 -3.14 2.07
C ILE A 475 14.92 -2.89 2.78
N SER A 476 13.90 -2.41 2.06
CA SER A 476 12.56 -2.20 2.61
C SER A 476 11.91 -3.52 3.06
N GLU A 477 12.02 -4.57 2.25
CA GLU A 477 11.55 -5.92 2.61
C GLU A 477 12.29 -6.50 3.83
N GLN A 478 13.62 -6.34 3.91
CA GLN A 478 14.39 -6.77 5.07
C GLN A 478 13.93 -6.05 6.35
N LYS A 479 13.79 -4.72 6.31
CA LYS A 479 13.31 -3.93 7.46
C LYS A 479 11.89 -4.32 7.90
N ARG A 480 11.02 -4.71 6.95
CA ARG A 480 9.67 -5.22 7.24
C ARG A 480 9.74 -6.54 8.03
N LEU A 481 10.55 -7.49 7.56
CA LEU A 481 10.72 -8.80 8.22
C LEU A 481 11.40 -8.67 9.60
N GLU A 482 12.41 -7.81 9.73
CA GLU A 482 13.08 -7.52 11.01
C GLU A 482 12.09 -6.92 12.02
N LYS A 483 11.21 -6.01 11.59
CA LYS A 483 10.17 -5.44 12.44
C LYS A 483 9.13 -6.50 12.84
N GLU A 484 8.63 -7.28 11.88
CA GLU A 484 7.64 -8.33 12.16
C GLU A 484 8.17 -9.36 13.16
N LEU A 485 9.43 -9.79 13.00
CA LEU A 485 10.11 -10.66 13.97
C LEU A 485 10.25 -10.00 15.34
N ALA A 486 10.63 -8.72 15.41
CA ALA A 486 10.75 -7.99 16.67
C ALA A 486 9.39 -7.83 17.40
N ASP A 487 8.31 -7.59 16.66
CA ASP A 487 6.95 -7.49 17.17
C ASP A 487 6.43 -8.86 17.64
N GLN A 488 6.68 -9.95 16.90
CA GLN A 488 6.38 -11.33 17.32
C GLN A 488 7.13 -11.73 18.60
N VAL A 489 8.45 -11.45 18.67
CA VAL A 489 9.26 -11.73 19.88
C VAL A 489 8.74 -10.93 21.07
N ARG A 490 8.36 -9.66 20.88
CA ARG A 490 7.79 -8.82 21.94
C ARG A 490 6.43 -9.36 22.40
N PHE A 491 5.57 -9.77 21.48
CA PHE A 491 4.27 -10.37 21.79
C PHE A 491 4.42 -11.66 22.62
N LEU A 492 5.29 -12.59 22.20
CA LEU A 492 5.56 -13.83 22.93
C LEU A 492 6.15 -13.57 24.33
N GLN A 493 7.08 -12.61 24.45
CA GLN A 493 7.63 -12.21 25.75
C GLN A 493 6.57 -11.59 26.67
N THR A 494 5.65 -10.80 26.13
CA THR A 494 4.53 -10.22 26.90
C THR A 494 3.58 -11.31 27.35
N LEU A 495 3.12 -12.20 26.46
CA LEU A 495 2.25 -13.33 26.78
C LEU A 495 2.81 -14.14 27.96
N ILE A 496 4.05 -14.61 27.84
CA ILE A 496 4.71 -15.42 28.88
C ILE A 496 4.75 -14.67 30.22
N LYS A 497 5.08 -13.37 30.22
CA LYS A 497 5.11 -12.54 31.43
C LYS A 497 3.73 -12.33 32.07
N THR A 498 2.65 -12.33 31.29
CA THR A 498 1.28 -12.07 31.77
C THR A 498 0.52 -13.31 32.23
N ILE A 499 1.01 -14.52 31.97
CA ILE A 499 0.38 -15.75 32.47
C ILE A 499 0.47 -15.76 34.02
N PRO A 500 -0.67 -15.83 34.75
CA PRO A 500 -0.67 -15.77 36.22
C PRO A 500 -0.18 -17.07 36.88
N SER A 501 -0.19 -18.18 36.15
CA SER A 501 0.38 -19.46 36.59
C SER A 501 1.91 -19.46 36.45
N PRO A 502 2.67 -20.05 37.39
CA PRO A 502 4.10 -20.30 37.22
C PRO A 502 4.39 -21.14 35.96
N VAL A 503 5.14 -20.58 35.01
CA VAL A 503 5.61 -21.23 33.79
C VAL A 503 7.13 -21.32 33.80
N PHE A 504 7.66 -22.48 33.44
CA PHE A 504 9.10 -22.72 33.27
C PHE A 504 9.37 -23.51 32.00
N TYR A 505 10.59 -23.40 31.47
CA TYR A 505 11.04 -24.21 30.34
C TYR A 505 12.52 -24.60 30.50
N LYS A 506 12.85 -25.77 29.95
CA LYS A 506 14.09 -26.50 30.18
C LYS A 506 14.66 -27.04 28.87
N ASP A 507 15.96 -27.32 28.84
CA ASP A 507 16.62 -28.05 27.76
C ASP A 507 16.33 -29.57 27.82
N GLN A 508 16.89 -30.31 26.87
CA GLN A 508 16.80 -31.78 26.79
C GLN A 508 17.41 -32.49 28.02
N GLN A 509 18.32 -31.83 28.75
CA GLN A 509 19.01 -32.36 29.93
C GLN A 509 18.28 -31.95 31.23
N GLY A 510 17.09 -31.37 31.14
CA GLY A 510 16.27 -30.95 32.28
C GLY A 510 16.78 -29.69 32.99
N ARG A 511 17.70 -28.93 32.39
CA ARG A 511 18.20 -27.67 32.95
C ARG A 511 17.32 -26.51 32.54
N TYR A 512 17.04 -25.59 33.46
CA TYR A 512 16.16 -24.46 33.18
C TYR A 512 16.78 -23.47 32.17
N LEU A 513 16.05 -23.24 31.08
CA LEU A 513 16.31 -22.20 30.06
C LEU A 513 15.60 -20.88 30.39
N GLY A 514 14.61 -20.94 31.28
CA GLY A 514 13.97 -19.76 31.86
C GLY A 514 12.61 -20.06 32.47
N CYS A 515 11.97 -18.99 32.93
CA CYS A 515 10.66 -19.00 33.57
C CYS A 515 9.93 -17.66 33.34
N ASN A 516 8.65 -17.60 33.70
CA ASN A 516 7.89 -16.37 33.78
C ASN A 516 7.95 -15.73 35.17
N ARG A 517 7.40 -14.51 35.27
CA ARG A 517 7.37 -13.72 36.50
C ARG A 517 6.62 -14.44 37.64
N ALA A 518 5.48 -15.07 37.35
CA ALA A 518 4.71 -15.82 38.33
C ALA A 518 5.54 -16.97 38.97
N PHE A 519 6.43 -17.62 38.22
CA PHE A 519 7.34 -18.63 38.76
C PHE A 519 8.41 -18.04 39.67
N GLU A 520 8.95 -16.86 39.33
CA GLU A 520 9.91 -16.15 40.19
C GLU A 520 9.26 -15.71 41.51
N GLU A 521 8.05 -15.15 41.44
CA GLU A 521 7.28 -14.69 42.59
C GLU A 521 6.85 -15.84 43.49
N TYR A 522 6.35 -16.94 42.93
CA TYR A 522 5.89 -18.12 43.67
C TYR A 522 7.02 -18.90 44.34
N ASN A 523 8.14 -19.16 43.64
CA ASN A 523 9.26 -19.94 44.20
C ASN A 523 10.25 -19.07 44.99
N HIS A 524 10.11 -17.74 44.95
CA HIS A 524 11.08 -16.76 45.46
C HIS A 524 12.50 -16.94 44.91
N ILE A 525 12.62 -17.39 43.65
CA ILE A 525 13.90 -17.64 42.95
C ILE A 525 13.93 -16.79 41.68
N SER A 526 14.95 -15.96 41.52
CA SER A 526 15.10 -15.17 40.28
C SER A 526 15.40 -16.05 39.08
N ARG A 527 14.88 -15.66 37.91
CA ARG A 527 15.19 -16.30 36.63
C ARG A 527 16.69 -16.37 36.39
N THR A 528 17.44 -15.32 36.75
CA THR A 528 18.90 -15.25 36.57
C THR A 528 19.66 -16.29 37.38
N TYR A 529 19.19 -16.64 38.59
CA TYR A 529 19.76 -17.74 39.38
C TYR A 529 19.37 -19.11 38.81
N LEU A 530 18.14 -19.23 38.30
CA LEU A 530 17.57 -20.47 37.79
C LEU A 530 18.23 -20.97 36.48
N LEU A 531 18.76 -20.08 35.63
CA LEU A 531 19.36 -20.45 34.34
C LEU A 531 20.47 -21.50 34.50
N GLY A 532 20.35 -22.62 33.78
CA GLY A 532 21.30 -23.74 33.76
C GLY A 532 21.22 -24.69 34.96
N LYS A 533 20.42 -24.37 35.98
CA LYS A 533 20.16 -25.24 37.15
C LYS A 533 19.29 -26.44 36.80
N SER A 534 19.36 -27.49 37.61
CA SER A 534 18.49 -28.67 37.61
C SER A 534 17.49 -28.60 38.78
N ASN A 535 16.51 -29.51 38.82
CA ASN A 535 15.59 -29.64 39.97
C ASN A 535 16.36 -29.90 41.28
N TRP A 536 17.47 -30.64 41.22
CA TRP A 536 18.32 -30.98 42.36
C TRP A 536 18.98 -29.78 43.04
N ASP A 537 19.10 -28.64 42.36
CA ASP A 537 19.80 -27.46 42.89
C ASP A 537 18.96 -26.66 43.89
N PHE A 538 17.64 -26.84 43.94
CA PHE A 538 16.74 -26.02 44.77
C PHE A 538 15.44 -26.69 45.26
N LEU A 539 15.04 -27.85 44.73
CA LEU A 539 13.86 -28.58 45.23
C LEU A 539 14.26 -29.61 46.31
N PRO A 540 13.35 -29.94 47.26
CA PRO A 540 13.51 -31.08 48.17
C PRO A 540 13.78 -32.39 47.41
N ARG A 541 14.52 -33.32 48.03
CA ARG A 541 15.09 -34.50 47.34
C ARG A 541 14.03 -35.42 46.71
N ASP A 542 12.94 -35.65 47.41
CA ASP A 542 11.76 -36.40 46.99
C ASP A 542 11.05 -35.76 45.79
N GLN A 543 10.87 -34.44 45.83
CA GLN A 543 10.30 -33.68 44.72
C GLN A 543 11.25 -33.65 43.51
N ALA A 544 12.53 -33.39 43.74
CA ALA A 544 13.55 -33.37 42.69
C ALA A 544 13.64 -34.71 41.95
N GLU A 545 13.58 -35.84 42.67
CA GLU A 545 13.54 -37.18 42.09
C GLU A 545 12.29 -37.39 41.21
N LEU A 546 11.10 -37.06 41.73
CA LEU A 546 9.84 -37.14 40.97
C LEU A 546 9.86 -36.27 39.71
N HIS A 547 10.21 -34.99 39.84
CA HIS A 547 10.21 -34.05 38.72
C HIS A 547 11.28 -34.42 37.67
N CYS A 548 12.48 -34.86 38.08
CA CYS A 548 13.52 -35.34 37.16
C CYS A 548 13.11 -36.61 36.41
N LYS A 549 12.45 -37.56 37.08
CA LYS A 549 11.95 -38.78 36.43
C LYS A 549 10.92 -38.45 35.34
N VAL A 550 9.95 -37.59 35.65
CA VAL A 550 8.94 -37.15 34.67
C VAL A 550 9.58 -36.33 33.53
N ASP A 551 10.59 -35.49 33.83
CA ASP A 551 11.33 -34.75 32.80
C ASP A 551 12.06 -35.71 31.84
N ALA A 552 12.73 -36.76 32.37
CA ALA A 552 13.39 -37.78 31.56
C ALA A 552 12.40 -38.62 30.73
N ASP A 553 11.30 -39.09 31.34
CA ASP A 553 10.23 -39.83 30.64
C ASP A 553 9.66 -39.02 29.46
N LEU A 554 9.45 -37.70 29.63
CA LEU A 554 8.99 -36.82 28.55
C LEU A 554 10.04 -36.60 27.46
N ALA A 555 11.31 -36.47 27.82
CA ALA A 555 12.39 -36.29 26.84
C ALA A 555 12.60 -37.56 25.97
N GLU A 556 12.38 -38.74 26.54
CA GLU A 556 12.49 -40.03 25.82
C GLU A 556 11.24 -40.34 24.97
N LYS A 557 10.03 -40.21 25.55
CA LYS A 557 8.77 -40.70 24.95
C LYS A 557 7.98 -39.61 24.22
N GLY A 558 8.32 -38.35 24.45
CA GLY A 558 7.57 -37.19 23.96
C GLY A 558 6.19 -37.04 24.62
N GLY A 559 5.37 -36.16 24.05
CA GLY A 559 3.98 -35.95 24.48
C GLY A 559 3.82 -34.98 25.65
N LYS A 560 2.93 -35.32 26.59
CA LYS A 560 2.51 -34.47 27.72
C LYS A 560 2.35 -35.31 28.99
N ALA A 561 2.68 -34.74 30.15
CA ALA A 561 2.45 -35.33 31.46
C ALA A 561 1.64 -34.36 32.32
N VAL A 562 0.60 -34.86 32.97
CA VAL A 562 -0.25 -34.10 33.89
C VAL A 562 -0.39 -34.91 35.17
N TYR A 563 -0.03 -34.32 36.31
CA TYR A 563 -0.07 -34.98 37.62
C TYR A 563 -0.27 -33.98 38.75
N GLU A 564 -0.93 -34.42 39.81
CA GLU A 564 -1.07 -33.62 41.03
C GLU A 564 0.18 -33.79 41.92
N CYS A 565 0.62 -32.73 42.57
CA CYS A 565 1.59 -32.76 43.65
C CYS A 565 1.17 -31.79 44.76
N SER A 566 1.43 -32.17 46.01
CA SER A 566 1.14 -31.33 47.18
C SER A 566 2.45 -30.79 47.75
N ILE A 567 2.48 -29.51 48.11
CA ILE A 567 3.65 -28.82 48.67
C ILE A 567 3.23 -28.21 50.01
N ALA A 568 3.98 -28.53 51.07
CA ALA A 568 3.82 -27.85 52.35
C ALA A 568 4.43 -26.45 52.30
N GLY A 569 3.63 -25.43 52.60
CA GLY A 569 4.08 -24.06 52.82
C GLY A 569 4.88 -23.91 54.12
N LYS A 570 5.48 -22.72 54.31
CA LYS A 570 6.36 -22.45 55.47
C LYS A 570 5.64 -22.56 56.82
N ASP A 571 4.34 -22.29 56.85
CA ASP A 571 3.52 -22.26 58.07
C ASP A 571 2.68 -23.53 58.26
N GLY A 572 2.96 -24.60 57.48
CA GLY A 572 2.26 -25.89 57.56
C GLY A 572 0.99 -26.00 56.71
N GLU A 573 0.60 -24.93 56.00
CA GLU A 573 -0.48 -24.97 54.99
C GLU A 573 -0.12 -25.93 53.84
N LEU A 574 -1.10 -26.71 53.37
CA LEU A 574 -0.91 -27.66 52.28
C LEU A 574 -1.46 -27.08 50.97
N PHE A 575 -0.57 -26.76 50.03
CA PHE A 575 -0.94 -26.31 48.70
C PHE A 575 -0.98 -27.48 47.73
N HIS A 576 -1.99 -27.52 46.87
CA HIS A 576 -2.17 -28.55 45.85
C HIS A 576 -1.95 -27.97 44.46
N PHE A 577 -1.07 -28.59 43.67
CA PHE A 577 -0.75 -28.17 42.31
C PHE A 577 -1.05 -29.27 41.30
N LEU A 578 -1.61 -28.86 40.17
CA LEU A 578 -1.62 -29.64 38.94
C LEU A 578 -0.41 -29.22 38.09
N ASN A 579 0.58 -30.11 37.98
CA ASN A 579 1.77 -29.90 37.16
C ASN A 579 1.49 -30.42 35.75
N ASN A 580 1.50 -29.54 34.75
CA ASN A 580 1.27 -29.88 33.34
C ASN A 580 2.54 -29.57 32.54
N LYS A 581 3.17 -30.60 31.97
CA LYS A 581 4.40 -30.53 31.21
C LYS A 581 4.21 -31.06 29.79
N ALA A 582 4.89 -30.46 28.83
CA ALA A 582 4.91 -30.88 27.43
C ALA A 582 6.29 -30.69 26.81
N VAL A 583 6.64 -31.49 25.80
CA VAL A 583 7.84 -31.24 24.98
C VAL A 583 7.58 -30.13 23.96
N PHE A 584 8.62 -29.35 23.64
CA PHE A 584 8.64 -28.43 22.51
C PHE A 584 9.80 -28.75 21.56
N HIS A 585 9.67 -28.38 20.29
CA HIS A 585 10.64 -28.70 19.24
C HIS A 585 11.31 -27.44 18.69
N ARG A 586 12.48 -27.59 18.09
CA ARG A 586 13.19 -26.55 17.32
C ARG A 586 12.64 -26.50 15.90
N ALA A 587 13.05 -25.47 15.14
CA ALA A 587 12.63 -25.28 13.74
C ALA A 587 13.08 -26.41 12.79
N ASP A 588 14.12 -27.17 13.16
CA ASP A 588 14.60 -28.36 12.45
C ASP A 588 13.85 -29.66 12.81
N GLY A 589 12.82 -29.58 13.66
CA GLY A 589 12.06 -30.73 14.17
C GLY A 589 12.73 -31.50 15.31
N SER A 590 13.95 -31.16 15.71
CA SER A 590 14.61 -31.78 16.86
C SER A 590 13.97 -31.36 18.19
N LEU A 591 14.07 -32.20 19.22
CA LEU A 591 13.58 -31.88 20.56
C LEU A 591 14.25 -30.61 21.08
N GLY A 592 13.48 -29.55 21.34
CA GLY A 592 13.96 -28.30 21.92
C GLY A 592 14.11 -28.38 23.44
N GLY A 593 13.22 -29.13 24.09
CA GLY A 593 13.21 -29.34 25.53
C GLY A 593 11.80 -29.50 26.07
N ILE A 594 11.59 -29.09 27.34
CA ILE A 594 10.32 -29.25 28.07
C ILE A 594 9.81 -27.89 28.53
N ILE A 595 8.51 -27.64 28.37
CA ILE A 595 7.79 -26.52 28.99
C ILE A 595 6.82 -27.06 30.03
N GLY A 596 6.71 -26.39 31.17
CA GLY A 596 5.81 -26.78 32.26
C GLY A 596 5.06 -25.58 32.85
N VAL A 597 3.84 -25.83 33.29
CA VAL A 597 3.00 -24.89 34.03
C VAL A 597 2.49 -25.54 35.33
N LEU A 598 2.53 -24.79 36.42
CA LEU A 598 1.92 -25.15 37.70
C LEU A 598 0.58 -24.43 37.81
N VAL A 599 -0.51 -25.18 37.98
CA VAL A 599 -1.83 -24.63 38.26
C VAL A 599 -2.18 -24.94 39.71
N ASP A 600 -2.42 -23.91 40.52
CA ASP A 600 -2.94 -24.08 41.88
C ASP A 600 -4.37 -24.63 41.81
N ILE A 601 -4.63 -25.69 42.56
CA ILE A 601 -5.93 -26.36 42.68
C ILE A 601 -6.38 -26.47 44.15
N THR A 602 -5.73 -25.74 45.06
CA THR A 602 -6.00 -25.76 46.52
C THR A 602 -7.44 -25.37 46.83
N ASP A 603 -7.92 -24.24 46.30
CA ASP A 603 -9.32 -23.79 46.45
C ASP A 603 -10.33 -24.81 45.91
N ARG A 604 -9.99 -25.50 44.82
CA ARG A 604 -10.84 -26.54 44.25
C ARG A 604 -10.93 -27.75 45.19
N LYS A 605 -9.81 -28.24 45.74
CA LYS A 605 -9.80 -29.34 46.71
C LYS A 605 -10.58 -28.95 47.98
N ASN A 606 -10.35 -27.75 48.50
CA ASN A 606 -11.08 -27.20 49.65
C ASN A 606 -12.60 -27.15 49.39
N THR A 607 -13.02 -26.79 48.17
CA THR A 607 -14.43 -26.75 47.78
C THR A 607 -15.03 -28.16 47.61
N GLU A 608 -14.29 -29.11 47.04
CA GLU A 608 -14.70 -30.52 46.93
C GLU A 608 -14.86 -31.16 48.33
N GLU A 609 -13.98 -30.86 49.28
CA GLU A 609 -14.11 -31.32 50.68
C GLU A 609 -15.26 -30.64 51.43
N ALA A 610 -15.45 -29.33 51.26
CA ALA A 610 -16.57 -28.59 51.86
C ALA A 610 -17.94 -29.09 51.35
N LEU A 611 -18.03 -29.44 50.06
CA LEU A 611 -19.22 -30.07 49.47
C LEU A 611 -19.51 -31.42 50.12
N ARG A 612 -18.50 -32.30 50.20
CA ARG A 612 -18.60 -33.63 50.83
C ARG A 612 -19.03 -33.54 52.30
N ALA A 613 -18.51 -32.57 53.05
CA ALA A 613 -18.90 -32.31 54.43
C ALA A 613 -20.33 -31.74 54.57
N SER A 614 -20.87 -31.12 53.52
CA SER A 614 -22.25 -30.64 53.45
C SER A 614 -23.23 -31.80 53.17
N GLU A 615 -22.89 -32.69 52.24
CA GLU A 615 -23.67 -33.90 51.93
C GLU A 615 -23.83 -34.80 53.16
N GLU A 616 -22.76 -35.01 53.93
CA GLU A 616 -22.80 -35.82 55.15
C GLU A 616 -23.71 -35.19 56.23
N LYS A 617 -23.73 -33.85 56.34
CA LYS A 617 -24.65 -33.12 57.23
C LYS A 617 -26.10 -33.27 56.79
N PHE A 618 -26.38 -33.15 55.49
CA PHE A 618 -27.74 -33.32 54.94
C PHE A 618 -28.30 -34.72 55.23
N LEU A 619 -27.53 -35.78 54.95
CA LEU A 619 -27.94 -37.16 55.23
C LEU A 619 -28.25 -37.36 56.72
N LYS A 620 -27.37 -36.89 57.62
CA LYS A 620 -27.59 -36.98 59.07
C LYS A 620 -28.83 -36.20 59.54
N ALA A 621 -29.11 -35.04 58.96
CA ALA A 621 -30.28 -34.23 59.30
C ALA A 621 -31.61 -34.82 58.77
N PHE A 622 -31.60 -35.37 57.56
CA PHE A 622 -32.80 -35.94 56.93
C PHE A 622 -33.22 -37.26 57.59
N HIS A 623 -32.31 -38.23 57.74
CA HIS A 623 -32.64 -39.56 58.26
C HIS A 623 -33.03 -39.56 59.74
N ASN A 624 -32.40 -38.70 60.57
CA ASN A 624 -32.64 -38.65 62.01
C ASN A 624 -33.77 -37.70 62.44
N ASN A 625 -34.46 -37.01 61.51
CA ASN A 625 -35.57 -36.14 61.86
C ASN A 625 -36.75 -36.95 62.46
N PRO A 626 -37.31 -36.59 63.63
CA PRO A 626 -38.41 -37.36 64.25
C PRO A 626 -39.74 -37.27 63.50
N THR A 627 -39.93 -36.28 62.63
CA THR A 627 -41.09 -36.15 61.74
C THR A 627 -40.97 -37.14 60.60
N MET A 628 -42.07 -37.70 60.10
CA MET A 628 -42.01 -38.53 58.89
C MET A 628 -41.72 -37.63 57.67
N MET A 629 -40.69 -37.96 56.89
CA MET A 629 -40.31 -37.24 55.68
C MET A 629 -40.17 -38.19 54.50
N ILE A 630 -40.70 -37.76 53.35
CA ILE A 630 -40.64 -38.51 52.08
C ILE A 630 -40.32 -37.50 50.97
N ILE A 631 -39.39 -37.82 50.07
CA ILE A 631 -39.20 -37.10 48.81
C ILE A 631 -39.72 -38.00 47.69
N CYS A 632 -40.60 -37.47 46.83
CA CYS A 632 -41.11 -38.18 45.66
C CYS A 632 -40.96 -37.37 44.37
N THR A 633 -41.07 -38.04 43.23
CA THR A 633 -41.12 -37.37 41.92
C THR A 633 -42.38 -36.54 41.79
N ALA A 634 -42.31 -35.37 41.15
CA ALA A 634 -43.49 -34.51 40.98
C ALA A 634 -44.45 -34.96 39.88
N ASP A 635 -44.03 -35.88 38.99
CA ASP A 635 -44.81 -36.38 37.84
C ASP A 635 -45.74 -37.55 38.20
N GLU A 636 -45.19 -38.60 38.83
CA GLU A 636 -45.86 -39.86 39.15
C GLU A 636 -46.04 -40.07 40.66
N GLY A 637 -45.46 -39.21 41.50
CA GLY A 637 -45.51 -39.33 42.95
C GLY A 637 -44.77 -40.56 43.49
N ARG A 638 -43.72 -41.03 42.80
CA ARG A 638 -42.90 -42.17 43.23
C ARG A 638 -41.92 -41.77 44.32
N VAL A 639 -41.87 -42.53 45.42
CA VAL A 639 -40.89 -42.30 46.49
C VAL A 639 -39.46 -42.47 45.94
N ILE A 640 -38.67 -41.41 46.02
CA ILE A 640 -37.23 -41.40 45.71
C ILE A 640 -36.39 -41.55 46.97
N GLU A 641 -36.84 -40.96 48.08
CA GLU A 641 -36.12 -41.00 49.36
C GLU A 641 -37.13 -40.90 50.51
N VAL A 642 -36.81 -41.51 51.65
CA VAL A 642 -37.71 -41.63 52.81
C VAL A 642 -36.88 -41.69 54.08
N ASN A 643 -37.24 -40.91 55.10
CA ASN A 643 -36.51 -40.92 56.36
C ASN A 643 -36.94 -42.10 57.26
N ASP A 644 -36.11 -42.40 58.25
CA ASP A 644 -36.29 -43.62 59.05
C ASP A 644 -37.50 -43.51 59.99
N SER A 645 -37.93 -42.29 60.33
CA SER A 645 -39.15 -42.02 61.10
C SER A 645 -40.41 -42.40 60.31
N CYS A 646 -40.46 -42.13 59.01
CA CYS A 646 -41.55 -42.58 58.15
C CYS A 646 -41.63 -44.12 58.08
N LEU A 647 -40.48 -44.79 57.93
CA LEU A 647 -40.42 -46.26 57.92
C LEU A 647 -40.92 -46.86 59.24
N ARG A 648 -40.48 -46.32 60.39
CA ARG A 648 -40.89 -46.79 61.73
C ARG A 648 -42.38 -46.59 61.99
N ILE A 649 -42.95 -45.42 61.67
CA ILE A 649 -44.33 -45.08 62.01
C ILE A 649 -45.33 -45.73 61.03
N MET A 650 -45.02 -45.78 59.73
CA MET A 650 -45.90 -46.40 58.73
C MET A 650 -45.78 -47.93 58.70
N GLY A 651 -44.70 -48.50 59.26
CA GLY A 651 -44.47 -49.95 59.35
C GLY A 651 -43.97 -50.61 58.07
N PHE A 652 -43.51 -49.83 57.07
CA PHE A 652 -42.94 -50.34 55.83
C PHE A 652 -41.41 -50.37 55.87
N THR A 653 -40.81 -51.29 55.13
CA THR A 653 -39.36 -51.26 54.87
C THR A 653 -39.02 -50.32 53.72
N ARG A 654 -37.78 -49.82 53.69
CA ARG A 654 -37.26 -48.94 52.63
C ARG A 654 -37.47 -49.53 51.23
N LEU A 655 -37.15 -50.81 51.04
CA LEU A 655 -37.32 -51.53 49.78
C LEU A 655 -38.79 -51.66 49.33
N GLU A 656 -39.74 -51.65 50.27
CA GLU A 656 -41.17 -51.70 49.95
C GLU A 656 -41.71 -50.34 49.50
N MET A 657 -41.22 -49.23 50.07
CA MET A 657 -41.70 -47.88 49.71
C MET A 657 -41.03 -47.32 48.45
N MET A 658 -39.74 -47.55 48.26
CA MET A 658 -38.96 -46.92 47.18
C MET A 658 -39.51 -47.27 45.79
N GLY A 659 -39.63 -46.26 44.93
CA GLY A 659 -40.20 -46.36 43.57
C GLY A 659 -41.71 -46.60 43.50
N LYS A 660 -42.40 -46.76 44.64
CA LYS A 660 -43.86 -46.90 44.70
C LYS A 660 -44.55 -45.56 44.85
N THR A 661 -45.80 -45.48 44.41
CA THR A 661 -46.67 -44.32 44.67
C THR A 661 -47.53 -44.57 45.92
N SER A 662 -48.05 -43.50 46.53
CA SER A 662 -48.94 -43.60 47.71
C SER A 662 -50.20 -44.45 47.46
N GLY A 663 -50.65 -44.55 46.21
CA GLY A 663 -51.73 -45.46 45.80
C GLY A 663 -51.31 -46.93 45.76
N GLN A 664 -50.10 -47.24 45.28
CA GLN A 664 -49.57 -48.61 45.26
C GLN A 664 -49.28 -49.15 46.67
N LEU A 665 -49.01 -48.26 47.63
CA LEU A 665 -48.80 -48.60 49.04
C LEU A 665 -50.11 -48.62 49.87
N ASN A 666 -51.23 -48.18 49.29
CA ASN A 666 -52.55 -48.09 49.95
C ASN A 666 -52.54 -47.33 51.31
N ILE A 667 -51.70 -46.30 51.43
CA ILE A 667 -51.47 -45.58 52.70
C ILE A 667 -52.52 -44.53 53.04
N HIS A 668 -53.51 -44.27 52.18
CA HIS A 668 -54.57 -43.30 52.45
C HIS A 668 -55.80 -44.01 53.03
N ALA A 669 -56.31 -43.54 54.17
CA ALA A 669 -57.52 -44.10 54.76
C ALA A 669 -58.79 -43.64 54.01
N CYS A 670 -58.78 -42.41 53.49
CA CYS A 670 -59.83 -41.80 52.68
C CYS A 670 -59.27 -41.38 51.32
N LEU A 671 -59.90 -41.85 50.23
CA LEU A 671 -59.46 -41.54 48.86
C LEU A 671 -59.81 -40.10 48.44
N GLU A 672 -60.94 -39.56 48.90
CA GLU A 672 -61.35 -38.17 48.61
C GLU A 672 -60.35 -37.14 49.17
N GLN A 673 -59.74 -37.44 50.32
CA GLN A 673 -58.65 -36.62 50.89
C GLN A 673 -57.41 -36.65 49.99
N ARG A 674 -57.06 -37.82 49.42
CA ARG A 674 -55.94 -37.97 48.49
C ARG A 674 -56.19 -37.21 47.18
N ASP A 675 -57.38 -37.30 46.60
CA ASP A 675 -57.72 -36.59 45.35
C ASP A 675 -57.81 -35.06 45.55
N THR A 676 -58.05 -34.64 46.79
CA THR A 676 -57.96 -33.23 47.20
C THR A 676 -56.52 -32.78 47.36
N LEU A 677 -55.64 -33.60 47.97
CA LEU A 677 -54.20 -33.33 48.02
C LEU A 677 -53.59 -33.15 46.64
N LEU A 678 -53.89 -34.06 45.70
CA LEU A 678 -53.35 -34.03 44.34
C LEU A 678 -53.75 -32.75 43.62
N ARG A 679 -55.04 -32.38 43.64
CA ARG A 679 -55.51 -31.11 43.05
C ARG A 679 -54.89 -29.87 43.69
N MET A 680 -54.78 -29.81 45.02
CA MET A 680 -54.14 -28.67 45.67
C MET A 680 -52.65 -28.57 45.31
N MET A 681 -51.97 -29.70 45.13
CA MET A 681 -50.58 -29.74 44.70
C MET A 681 -50.42 -29.27 43.24
N GLU A 682 -51.31 -29.71 42.34
CA GLU A 682 -51.35 -29.27 40.93
C GLU A 682 -51.69 -27.78 40.77
N GLU A 683 -52.68 -27.27 41.52
CA GLU A 683 -53.16 -25.89 41.41
C GLU A 683 -52.23 -24.87 42.09
N LYS A 684 -51.55 -25.24 43.19
CA LYS A 684 -50.86 -24.30 44.09
C LYS A 684 -49.38 -24.63 44.34
N GLY A 685 -48.86 -25.75 43.82
CA GLY A 685 -47.47 -26.19 44.02
C GLY A 685 -47.10 -26.54 45.46
N SER A 686 -48.05 -26.49 46.39
CA SER A 686 -47.84 -26.80 47.80
C SER A 686 -49.15 -27.10 48.54
N VAL A 687 -49.03 -27.90 49.60
CA VAL A 687 -50.06 -28.15 50.61
C VAL A 687 -49.40 -27.91 51.97
N ARG A 688 -50.07 -27.25 52.92
CA ARG A 688 -49.49 -27.02 54.25
C ARG A 688 -50.50 -27.33 55.34
N ASN A 689 -50.07 -28.10 56.34
CA ASN A 689 -50.82 -28.48 57.54
C ASN A 689 -52.23 -29.01 57.26
N MET A 690 -52.41 -29.76 56.17
CA MET A 690 -53.70 -30.37 55.84
C MET A 690 -53.86 -31.66 56.63
N GLU A 691 -54.94 -31.77 57.40
CA GLU A 691 -55.23 -32.99 58.14
C GLU A 691 -55.66 -34.12 57.21
N ILE A 692 -54.96 -35.24 57.26
CA ILE A 692 -55.32 -36.46 56.54
C ILE A 692 -55.31 -37.66 57.47
N SER A 693 -56.08 -38.68 57.11
CA SER A 693 -56.03 -39.98 57.77
C SER A 693 -55.19 -40.94 56.93
N LEU A 694 -54.03 -41.33 57.44
CA LEU A 694 -53.17 -42.34 56.84
C LEU A 694 -53.44 -43.72 57.44
N ARG A 695 -53.18 -44.75 56.64
CA ARG A 695 -53.27 -46.17 56.99
C ARG A 695 -51.86 -46.74 57.05
N THR A 696 -51.47 -47.32 58.19
CA THR A 696 -50.20 -48.03 58.34
C THR A 696 -50.27 -49.41 57.69
N LYS A 697 -49.12 -50.10 57.55
CA LYS A 697 -49.06 -51.47 57.02
C LYS A 697 -49.90 -52.48 57.81
N SER A 698 -50.10 -52.26 59.12
CA SER A 698 -50.96 -53.09 59.98
C SER A 698 -52.46 -52.77 59.87
N GLY A 699 -52.83 -51.71 59.13
CA GLY A 699 -54.21 -51.26 58.97
C GLY A 699 -54.68 -50.24 60.01
N GLU A 700 -53.82 -49.84 60.96
CA GLU A 700 -54.12 -48.77 61.92
C GLU A 700 -54.28 -47.42 61.20
N ILE A 701 -55.23 -46.60 61.66
CA ILE A 701 -55.44 -45.25 61.13
C ILE A 701 -54.73 -44.23 62.02
N ARG A 702 -53.84 -43.43 61.42
CA ARG A 702 -53.15 -42.30 62.03
C ARG A 702 -53.67 -40.98 61.46
N HIS A 703 -53.97 -40.02 62.31
CA HIS A 703 -54.27 -38.66 61.89
C HIS A 703 -52.97 -37.87 61.79
N CYS A 704 -52.65 -37.42 60.58
CA CYS A 704 -51.42 -36.69 60.32
C CYS A 704 -51.71 -35.30 59.78
N LEU A 705 -50.95 -34.30 60.24
CA LEU A 705 -50.78 -33.05 59.50
C LEU A 705 -49.83 -33.32 58.35
N PHE A 706 -50.35 -33.20 57.12
CA PHE A 706 -49.62 -33.34 55.88
C PHE A 706 -49.25 -31.95 55.34
N SER A 707 -47.96 -31.78 55.07
CA SER A 707 -47.44 -30.68 54.26
C SER A 707 -46.68 -31.27 53.08
N ALA A 708 -46.86 -30.70 51.90
CA ALA A 708 -46.14 -31.01 50.67
C ALA A 708 -45.62 -29.70 50.08
N GLU A 709 -44.37 -29.67 49.65
CA GLU A 709 -43.80 -28.52 48.97
C GLU A 709 -42.98 -28.98 47.77
N GLN A 710 -43.20 -28.32 46.63
CA GLN A 710 -42.45 -28.62 45.41
C GLN A 710 -41.03 -28.06 45.56
N ILE A 711 -40.04 -28.95 45.48
CA ILE A 711 -38.63 -28.61 45.61
C ILE A 711 -37.89 -28.92 44.31
N GLN A 712 -36.94 -28.05 43.95
CA GLN A 712 -36.06 -28.27 42.82
C GLN A 712 -34.80 -29.01 43.31
N LEU A 713 -34.59 -30.22 42.81
CA LEU A 713 -33.32 -30.94 42.97
C LEU A 713 -32.62 -31.02 41.61
N GLN A 714 -31.32 -31.37 41.59
CA GLN A 714 -30.49 -31.32 40.38
C GLN A 714 -31.00 -32.19 39.19
N LYS A 715 -31.97 -33.08 39.42
CA LYS A 715 -32.61 -33.93 38.39
C LYS A 715 -34.13 -33.71 38.28
N GLY A 716 -34.57 -32.46 38.34
CA GLY A 716 -35.96 -32.07 38.03
C GLY A 716 -36.83 -31.79 39.26
N ASN A 717 -38.14 -31.76 39.04
CA ASN A 717 -39.12 -31.33 40.03
C ASN A 717 -39.47 -32.49 40.98
N HIS A 718 -39.35 -32.25 42.27
CA HIS A 718 -39.62 -33.21 43.33
C HIS A 718 -40.63 -32.61 44.31
N ILE A 719 -41.23 -33.45 45.14
CA ILE A 719 -42.13 -33.02 46.22
C ILE A 719 -41.56 -33.53 47.54
N LEU A 720 -41.28 -32.62 48.47
CA LEU A 720 -40.98 -32.95 49.85
C LEU A 720 -42.28 -33.04 50.64
N LEU A 721 -42.53 -34.22 51.20
CA LEU A 721 -43.66 -34.52 52.07
C LEU A 721 -43.19 -34.53 53.53
N LEU A 722 -43.91 -33.80 54.37
CA LEU A 722 -43.77 -33.74 55.81
C LEU A 722 -45.07 -34.24 56.44
N LEU A 723 -44.95 -35.21 57.33
CA LEU A 723 -46.06 -35.94 57.92
C LEU A 723 -45.86 -36.00 59.45
N GLN A 724 -46.62 -35.18 60.16
CA GLN A 724 -46.61 -35.13 61.62
C GLN A 724 -47.83 -35.88 62.16
N ASP A 725 -47.62 -36.98 62.91
CA ASP A 725 -48.70 -37.66 63.63
C ASP A 725 -49.23 -36.76 64.75
N VAL A 726 -50.53 -36.48 64.73
CA VAL A 726 -51.27 -35.65 65.69
C VAL A 726 -52.44 -36.41 66.33
N THR A 727 -52.45 -37.74 66.20
CA THR A 727 -53.56 -38.61 66.64
C THR A 727 -53.93 -38.39 68.11
N ASP A 728 -52.94 -38.31 69.00
CA ASP A 728 -53.17 -38.10 70.44
C ASP A 728 -53.59 -36.66 70.78
N GLN A 729 -53.04 -35.66 70.07
CA GLN A 729 -53.38 -34.25 70.26
C GLN A 729 -54.85 -33.98 69.89
N LYS A 730 -55.33 -34.56 68.77
CA LYS A 730 -56.72 -34.38 68.33
C LYS A 730 -57.75 -34.89 69.34
N ARG A 731 -57.50 -36.07 69.93
CA ARG A 731 -58.38 -36.67 70.94
C ARG A 731 -58.59 -35.75 72.14
N SER A 732 -57.54 -35.02 72.56
CA SER A 732 -57.62 -34.07 73.68
C SER A 732 -58.31 -32.74 73.32
N GLU A 733 -58.18 -32.27 72.07
CA GLU A 733 -58.78 -30.99 71.67
C GLU A 733 -60.31 -31.07 71.47
N GLU A 734 -60.82 -32.20 71.00
CA GLU A 734 -62.26 -32.40 70.76
C GLU A 734 -63.09 -32.32 72.06
N GLU A 735 -62.55 -32.84 73.17
CA GLU A 735 -63.13 -32.71 74.52
C GLU A 735 -63.16 -31.24 75.02
N ARG A 736 -62.17 -30.43 74.61
CA ARG A 736 -62.06 -29.01 75.00
C ARG A 736 -63.06 -28.13 74.24
N LEU A 737 -63.26 -28.41 72.95
CA LEU A 737 -64.16 -27.65 72.07
C LEU A 737 -65.63 -27.72 72.48
N GLN A 738 -66.09 -28.85 73.05
CA GLN A 738 -67.47 -28.96 73.54
C GLN A 738 -67.78 -27.99 74.68
N ARG A 739 -66.84 -27.74 75.60
CA ARG A 739 -67.03 -26.78 76.71
C ARG A 739 -67.14 -25.33 76.18
N ILE A 740 -66.28 -24.97 75.24
CA ILE A 740 -66.23 -23.60 74.67
C ILE A 740 -67.52 -23.28 73.90
N ARG A 741 -68.08 -24.23 73.14
CA ARG A 741 -69.33 -24.03 72.39
C ARG A 741 -70.50 -23.61 73.26
N LEU A 742 -70.67 -24.23 74.44
CA LEU A 742 -71.78 -23.92 75.35
C LEU A 742 -71.72 -22.47 75.84
N GLN A 743 -70.50 -21.99 76.13
CA GLN A 743 -70.26 -20.65 76.67
C GLN A 743 -70.33 -19.54 75.60
N SER A 744 -70.00 -19.85 74.34
CA SER A 744 -70.16 -18.90 73.22
C SER A 744 -71.62 -18.61 72.86
N ILE A 745 -72.51 -19.59 72.96
CA ILE A 745 -73.94 -19.43 72.62
C ILE A 745 -74.63 -18.41 73.54
N LEU A 746 -74.32 -18.45 74.84
CA LEU A 746 -74.87 -17.52 75.84
C LEU A 746 -74.38 -16.07 75.62
N ASN A 747 -73.10 -15.89 75.28
CA ASN A 747 -72.55 -14.57 74.97
C ASN A 747 -73.11 -13.98 73.66
N MET A 748 -73.31 -14.78 72.61
CA MET A 748 -73.93 -14.31 71.36
C MET A 748 -75.37 -13.83 71.56
N ALA A 749 -76.17 -14.51 72.39
CA ALA A 749 -77.56 -14.14 72.65
C ALA A 749 -77.68 -12.72 73.25
N GLY A 750 -76.76 -12.33 74.14
CA GLY A 750 -76.72 -10.99 74.73
C GLY A 750 -76.42 -9.89 73.71
N THR A 751 -75.41 -10.09 72.85
CA THR A 751 -74.99 -9.12 71.84
C THR A 751 -76.06 -8.89 70.77
N ILE A 752 -76.65 -9.97 70.24
CA ILE A 752 -77.71 -9.91 69.23
C ILE A 752 -78.92 -9.10 69.74
N CYS A 753 -79.32 -9.28 71.00
CA CYS A 753 -80.41 -8.52 71.61
C CYS A 753 -80.10 -7.01 71.72
N HIS A 754 -78.82 -6.62 71.77
CA HIS A 754 -78.40 -5.22 71.82
C HIS A 754 -78.40 -4.57 70.43
N GLU A 755 -77.93 -5.28 69.40
CA GLU A 755 -77.94 -4.79 68.02
C GLU A 755 -79.35 -4.61 67.47
N PHE A 756 -80.28 -5.55 67.71
CA PHE A 756 -81.67 -5.41 67.26
C PHE A 756 -82.40 -4.20 67.85
N ASN A 757 -82.03 -3.72 69.04
CA ASN A 757 -82.69 -2.58 69.66
C ASN A 757 -82.34 -1.24 69.00
N GLN A 758 -81.13 -1.09 68.41
CA GLN A 758 -80.68 0.16 67.80
C GLN A 758 -81.48 0.58 66.54
N PRO A 759 -81.60 -0.24 65.47
CA PRO A 759 -82.34 0.16 64.28
C PRO A 759 -83.84 0.26 64.56
N MET A 760 -84.37 -0.45 65.56
CA MET A 760 -85.79 -0.35 65.95
C MET A 760 -86.10 1.00 66.60
N GLN A 761 -85.18 1.58 67.39
CA GLN A 761 -85.31 2.96 67.87
C GLN A 761 -85.29 3.96 66.70
N VAL A 762 -84.37 3.79 65.74
CA VAL A 762 -84.25 4.67 64.57
C VAL A 762 -85.49 4.59 63.65
N LEU A 763 -86.00 3.38 63.38
CA LEU A 763 -87.23 3.16 62.62
C LEU A 763 -88.42 3.81 63.30
N SER A 764 -88.58 3.66 64.62
CA SER A 764 -89.64 4.35 65.37
C SER A 764 -89.55 5.86 65.19
N GLY A 765 -88.35 6.45 65.28
CA GLY A 765 -88.12 7.88 65.10
C GLY A 765 -88.50 8.40 63.70
N TYR A 766 -88.14 7.66 62.64
CA TYR A 766 -88.55 8.03 61.27
C TYR A 766 -90.05 7.89 61.04
N ILE A 767 -90.68 6.85 61.60
CA ILE A 767 -92.14 6.66 61.51
C ILE A 767 -92.87 7.80 62.22
N ASP A 768 -92.38 8.24 63.39
CA ASP A 768 -92.94 9.37 64.14
C ASP A 768 -92.79 10.70 63.38
N LEU A 769 -91.65 10.92 62.72
CA LEU A 769 -91.45 12.06 61.81
C LEU A 769 -92.40 12.02 60.61
N LEU A 770 -92.59 10.87 59.97
CA LEU A 770 -93.52 10.74 58.84
C LEU A 770 -94.98 10.95 59.29
N LEU A 771 -95.40 10.40 60.43
CA LEU A 771 -96.74 10.58 61.00
C LEU A 771 -97.05 12.02 61.40
N SER A 772 -96.04 12.89 61.57
CA SER A 772 -96.22 14.30 61.97
C SER A 772 -96.79 15.22 60.87
N ARG A 773 -96.81 14.78 59.61
CA ARG A 773 -97.40 15.52 58.48
C ARG A 773 -98.78 14.98 58.13
N ALA A 774 -99.67 15.85 57.67
CA ALA A 774 -100.94 15.44 57.08
C ALA A 774 -100.69 14.79 55.71
N TRP A 775 -101.02 13.51 55.58
CA TRP A 775 -100.99 12.78 54.31
C TRP A 775 -102.39 12.75 53.72
N GLU A 776 -102.53 13.15 52.46
CA GLU A 776 -103.82 13.12 51.76
C GLU A 776 -104.28 11.68 51.45
N ASP A 777 -103.35 10.71 51.35
CA ASP A 777 -103.68 9.29 51.22
C ASP A 777 -103.76 8.58 52.59
N SER A 778 -105.01 8.31 53.00
CA SER A 778 -105.34 7.59 54.23
C SER A 778 -104.67 6.20 54.36
N LYS A 779 -104.41 5.48 53.26
CA LYS A 779 -103.79 4.14 53.31
C LYS A 779 -102.33 4.19 53.74
N VAL A 780 -101.61 5.24 53.37
CA VAL A 780 -100.21 5.43 53.77
C VAL A 780 -100.13 5.67 55.28
N HIS A 781 -100.97 6.57 55.81
CA HIS A 781 -101.01 6.87 57.25
C HIS A 781 -101.39 5.63 58.10
N GLY A 782 -102.41 4.87 57.67
CA GLY A 782 -102.80 3.63 58.35
C GLY A 782 -101.73 2.53 58.31
N SER A 783 -100.87 2.52 57.28
CA SER A 783 -99.75 1.57 57.19
C SER A 783 -98.61 1.94 58.15
N LEU A 784 -98.28 3.23 58.27
CA LEU A 784 -97.23 3.72 59.19
C LEU A 784 -97.54 3.38 60.66
N LEU A 785 -98.79 3.52 61.10
CA LEU A 785 -99.21 3.16 62.47
C LEU A 785 -98.99 1.67 62.78
N LYS A 786 -99.28 0.76 61.85
CA LYS A 786 -99.06 -0.68 62.03
C LYS A 786 -97.58 -1.04 62.17
N ILE A 787 -96.70 -0.34 61.44
CA ILE A 787 -95.25 -0.58 61.55
C ILE A 787 -94.77 -0.20 62.96
N LYS A 788 -95.19 0.96 63.49
CA LYS A 788 -94.84 1.42 64.84
C LYS A 788 -95.20 0.41 65.93
N GLU A 789 -96.39 -0.21 65.84
CA GLU A 789 -96.83 -1.21 66.81
C GLU A 789 -95.95 -2.47 66.80
N GLN A 790 -95.56 -2.96 65.61
CA GLN A 790 -94.63 -4.10 65.52
C GLN A 790 -93.23 -3.75 66.06
N THR A 791 -92.78 -2.51 65.84
CA THR A 791 -91.49 -2.05 66.38
C THR A 791 -91.44 -2.15 67.90
N ALA A 792 -92.49 -1.69 68.59
CA ALA A 792 -92.57 -1.74 70.06
C ALA A 792 -92.59 -3.17 70.62
N ARG A 793 -93.29 -4.10 69.96
CA ARG A 793 -93.40 -5.50 70.40
C ARG A 793 -92.05 -6.23 70.38
N MET A 794 -91.21 -5.95 69.38
CA MET A 794 -89.90 -6.61 69.24
C MET A 794 -88.96 -6.26 70.41
N THR A 795 -88.94 -5.00 70.83
CA THR A 795 -88.10 -4.49 71.94
C THR A 795 -88.46 -5.13 73.30
N GLN A 796 -89.70 -5.60 73.49
CA GLN A 796 -90.08 -6.30 74.72
C GLN A 796 -89.55 -7.74 74.77
N ILE A 797 -89.35 -8.39 73.61
CA ILE A 797 -88.85 -9.77 73.51
C ILE A 797 -87.34 -9.82 73.78
N THR A 798 -86.56 -8.93 73.15
CA THR A 798 -85.10 -8.85 73.34
C THR A 798 -84.73 -8.62 74.81
N ARG A 799 -85.53 -7.85 75.54
CA ARG A 799 -85.33 -7.56 76.97
C ARG A 799 -85.47 -8.78 77.88
N LYS A 800 -86.31 -9.77 77.54
CA LYS A 800 -86.47 -11.02 78.32
C LYS A 800 -85.35 -12.03 78.07
N LEU A 801 -84.67 -11.96 76.93
CA LEU A 801 -83.54 -12.83 76.60
C LEU A 801 -82.27 -12.45 77.36
N MET A 802 -82.07 -11.16 77.65
CA MET A 802 -80.89 -10.68 78.40
C MET A 802 -80.82 -11.16 79.86
N THR A 803 -81.94 -11.54 80.48
CA THR A 803 -81.98 -11.97 81.89
C THR A 803 -81.53 -13.41 82.15
N LEU A 804 -81.07 -14.15 81.12
CA LEU A 804 -80.59 -15.54 81.23
C LEU A 804 -79.05 -15.67 81.39
N ASN A 805 -78.33 -14.55 81.52
CA ASN A 805 -76.86 -14.50 81.36
C ASN A 805 -76.02 -14.45 82.65
N ASP A 806 -76.59 -14.74 83.84
CA ASP A 806 -75.84 -14.74 85.11
C ASP A 806 -75.79 -16.15 85.76
N PRO A 807 -74.61 -16.77 85.90
CA PRO A 807 -74.45 -18.07 86.59
C PRO A 807 -74.51 -17.99 88.13
N SER A 808 -74.65 -16.81 88.74
CA SER A 808 -74.54 -16.59 90.19
C SER A 808 -75.86 -16.20 90.87
N VAL A 809 -76.91 -17.01 90.70
CA VAL A 809 -78.16 -16.88 91.48
C VAL A 809 -78.51 -18.19 92.18
N GLN A 810 -78.61 -18.13 93.51
CA GLN A 810 -79.05 -19.23 94.37
C GLN A 810 -80.59 -19.30 94.46
N ASP A 811 -81.06 -20.53 94.68
CA ASP A 811 -82.35 -20.96 95.21
C ASP A 811 -83.62 -20.56 94.44
N TYR A 812 -84.20 -21.54 93.75
CA TYR A 812 -85.60 -21.53 93.33
C TYR A 812 -86.24 -22.92 93.53
N ALA A 813 -87.05 -23.03 94.59
CA ALA A 813 -88.23 -23.89 94.66
C ALA A 813 -88.05 -25.41 94.38
N GLY A 814 -86.98 -26.02 94.88
CA GLY A 814 -87.03 -27.42 95.35
C GLY A 814 -87.07 -28.57 94.35
N ILE A 815 -86.65 -28.39 93.08
CA ILE A 815 -86.64 -29.48 92.07
C ILE A 815 -85.30 -29.58 91.32
N GLY A 816 -84.40 -30.46 91.79
CA GLY A 816 -83.29 -31.05 90.98
C GLY A 816 -81.86 -30.48 91.20
N LYS A 817 -80.86 -31.38 91.33
CA LYS A 817 -79.42 -31.08 91.43
C LYS A 817 -78.66 -31.46 90.15
N ILE A 818 -77.73 -30.61 89.68
CA ILE A 818 -76.52 -30.99 88.88
C ILE A 818 -75.38 -30.03 89.33
N VAL A 819 -74.52 -30.41 90.28
CA VAL A 819 -73.21 -31.10 90.16
C VAL A 819 -72.05 -30.19 89.71
N ASN A 820 -71.04 -30.13 90.58
CA ASN A 820 -69.82 -29.34 90.52
C ASN A 820 -68.66 -30.22 89.98
N LEU A 821 -67.74 -29.66 89.18
CA LEU A 821 -66.62 -30.39 88.56
C LEU A 821 -65.27 -29.64 88.70
N ASN A 822 -64.88 -29.36 89.94
CA ASN A 822 -63.48 -29.19 90.34
C ASN A 822 -63.33 -29.76 91.75
N GLY A 823 -62.79 -30.98 91.86
CA GLY A 823 -62.85 -31.80 93.08
C GLY A 823 -61.91 -33.00 93.09
N ASP A 824 -60.60 -32.71 93.02
CA ASP A 824 -59.52 -33.38 93.77
C ASP A 824 -59.01 -34.80 93.37
N GLN A 825 -57.70 -34.98 93.64
CA GLN A 825 -56.87 -36.21 93.73
C GLN A 825 -56.59 -37.02 92.43
N GLY A 826 -55.39 -37.56 92.20
CA GLY A 826 -54.17 -37.58 93.02
C GLY A 826 -53.89 -38.93 93.69
N LYS A 827 -53.33 -39.88 92.93
CA LYS A 827 -52.58 -41.05 93.42
C LYS A 827 -51.64 -41.59 92.34
#